data_AF-A0AAX7VB36-F1
#
_entry.id   AF-A0AAX7VB36-F1
#
_cell.length_a   1.000
_cell.length_b   1.000
_cell.length_c   1.000
_cell.angle_alpha   90.00
_cell.angle_beta   90.00
_cell.angle_gamma   90.00
#
_symmetry.space_group_name_H-M   'P 1'
#
loop_
_entity.id
_entity.type
_entity.pdbx_description
1 polymer ?
#
loop_
_entity_poly.entity_id
_entity_poly.type
_entity_poly.pdbx_seq_one_letter_code
_entity_poly.pdbx_strand_id
1 'polypeptide(L)'
;MAAQSGLSHPALVRGGVSVFPPVPLSAEAAPFTPMEPSGWGPGSQSEAEKLFSNCAIKLRALRADSVQLKEELNLLFDQLLSENYNRTFEPDVCSLLKHASCLVPLTQEHLVIKLCQVVHHLLNQLKVIMYEHTLDVLVNYTAGALKVCSTWTHTDVLLALSTVVYGNGPQCHQHLSDLLGEEGFLLQYSSPSQSNMELRRVALTCMANICLRIPGQPPLDDQYRSVCFQAFLKTLQSTKPPDTDELFYCMVIQAALKGLQCCLSGGKWKFGGGEELGSVLAALKRLMFQGAPGVIVEWPAVLYPAPLPQYESLSAAKTAESPKSLDKKRKSKGKGKKTKTEESRGDEREEGDAETVPALLKGRAEEKQPASFLYPSWKLNSSDSEFSDLEGNAQSKLRVNHGRVRQGALHCLLVVVKAVEKRTLYGYWSSFIPDSPIGGSPPLTLVTIILKDLSPKVRLCALQVLSAMLDSSRQFLAVAEDTASPRTSYTPFSFTLATAIRELHRTLSLALLAETSPQTLTQVIKCLAYLVANAPYHRLRPGLLTQLWKQIRPYVRHRDVNVRVSVLTLYGALVTTQAPLPEVQLLLQQPDHSSSMGVFTPQDSGLSWRQRDGVSSPSRTPVKHSQRSSSTHSPHIPHTPGEEDSRRLWLLQLCVTLVTQPREDQSDSEGVGGGAALEPPPVRLEALQVLSHLVRGYFPLTQHYLCEIGQVSARCLGETDTSIQLHGAKLLEEFGSGIIQQYRAENNVPESSRVPISQVVQFWSEVLSGPLNRALQNEQHPTLQASACDTLSSILPQAFAQLPDKTQLMCITVLLGLTYIENYLVKTAAVRALGIYVLFPCLREDVMFVADTANTILAALDDRSTNVRAKAAWSLGNLTDTLIVNMESVGVDFQEELSDMLLLKMLQAATRAAADKDRVKSNAVRALGNLLHFLRQSQMTRPAFQQPLEDAVRALVKTVQSEATMKVRWNACYALGNAFRNPALPLGKSAWSHEAFSALCHVVTSCKNFKVRIKSAAALAVPAHRGCYGDTERFTRVWCSLATALENSEDTNDFLEYRYSASLRHTLSQALLHLLSTYNAPIERLSSENAGLLVVLRIFKSRMGGSLQLSGPSSVEPAPSLDSGDRLLGDLP
;
A
#
# COMPACT_ATOMS: atom_id res chain seq x y z
N MET A 1 35.62 48.01 18.38
CA MET A 1 37.06 47.69 18.52
C MET A 1 37.19 46.26 19.04
N ALA A 2 38.39 45.67 19.02
CA ALA A 2 38.58 44.22 19.23
C ALA A 2 38.76 43.82 20.70
N ALA A 3 38.39 42.57 21.04
CA ALA A 3 39.21 41.61 21.80
C ALA A 3 38.45 40.27 21.97
N GLN A 4 39.18 39.17 22.12
CA GLN A 4 38.66 37.79 22.19
C GLN A 4 38.50 37.29 23.64
N SER A 5 37.65 36.27 23.82
CA SER A 5 37.95 34.96 24.46
C SER A 5 36.83 34.44 25.38
N GLY A 6 36.67 33.11 25.44
CA GLY A 6 35.68 32.44 26.30
C GLY A 6 35.02 31.22 25.63
N LEU A 7 35.55 30.02 25.88
CA LEU A 7 34.94 28.75 25.46
C LEU A 7 33.83 28.33 26.44
N SER A 8 32.75 27.73 25.95
CA SER A 8 31.76 27.00 26.75
C SER A 8 31.11 25.86 25.96
N HIS A 9 30.64 24.82 26.66
CA HIS A 9 30.20 23.55 26.07
C HIS A 9 28.82 23.63 25.38
N PRO A 10 28.62 22.95 24.23
CA PRO A 10 27.29 22.56 23.76
C PRO A 10 26.77 21.31 24.51
N ALA A 11 25.45 21.21 24.67
CA ALA A 11 24.80 20.20 25.51
C ALA A 11 24.46 18.88 24.77
N LEU A 12 24.31 17.80 25.55
CA LEU A 12 23.86 16.48 25.09
C LEU A 12 22.38 16.50 24.65
N VAL A 13 22.13 16.24 23.37
CA VAL A 13 20.76 16.02 22.84
C VAL A 13 20.51 14.51 22.72
N ARG A 14 19.64 13.97 23.57
CA ARG A 14 19.13 12.59 23.44
C ARG A 14 18.16 12.50 22.25
N GLY A 15 18.62 11.94 21.13
CA GLY A 15 17.74 11.54 20.02
C GLY A 15 17.01 10.23 20.31
N GLY A 16 15.68 10.21 20.20
CA GLY A 16 14.88 9.00 20.39
C GLY A 16 14.94 8.06 19.18
N VAL A 17 15.16 6.76 19.43
CA VAL A 17 15.19 5.71 18.39
C VAL A 17 13.78 5.23 18.07
N SER A 18 13.38 5.24 16.80
CA SER A 18 12.12 4.62 16.36
C SER A 18 12.28 3.11 16.19
N VAL A 19 11.56 2.31 16.98
CA VAL A 19 11.59 0.85 16.88
C VAL A 19 10.72 0.36 15.72
N PHE A 20 11.36 -0.24 14.72
CA PHE A 20 10.73 -1.13 13.73
C PHE A 20 11.48 -2.48 13.73
N PRO A 21 10.78 -3.62 13.54
CA PRO A 21 11.40 -4.93 13.68
C PRO A 21 12.38 -5.24 12.53
N PRO A 22 13.60 -5.73 12.82
CA PRO A 22 14.53 -6.16 11.78
C PRO A 22 14.07 -7.48 11.16
N VAL A 23 14.02 -7.55 9.83
CA VAL A 23 13.78 -8.81 9.11
C VAL A 23 15.11 -9.52 8.88
N PRO A 24 15.32 -10.75 9.41
CA PRO A 24 16.60 -11.45 9.24
C PRO A 24 16.80 -11.93 7.80
N LEU A 25 17.98 -11.62 7.23
CA LEU A 25 18.40 -12.02 5.89
C LEU A 25 19.62 -12.98 5.92
N SER A 26 19.55 -14.02 6.75
CA SER A 26 20.31 -15.28 6.63
C SER A 26 19.88 -16.24 7.73
N ALA A 27 19.98 -17.56 7.48
CA ALA A 27 19.87 -18.59 8.53
C ALA A 27 21.22 -18.99 9.14
N GLU A 28 22.34 -18.45 8.63
CA GLU A 28 23.71 -18.83 9.01
C GLU A 28 24.57 -17.59 9.39
N ALA A 29 23.96 -16.41 9.52
CA ALA A 29 24.64 -15.21 10.02
C ALA A 29 23.68 -14.29 10.80
N ALA A 30 23.96 -14.09 12.09
CA ALA A 30 23.30 -13.04 12.87
C ALA A 30 23.64 -11.64 12.32
N PRO A 31 22.69 -10.69 12.33
CA PRO A 31 22.93 -9.32 11.89
C PRO A 31 23.94 -8.60 12.80
N PHE A 32 24.61 -7.58 12.26
CA PHE A 32 25.44 -6.69 13.08
C PHE A 32 24.53 -5.72 13.85
N THR A 33 24.43 -5.93 15.16
CA THR A 33 23.82 -5.00 16.12
C THR A 33 24.88 -4.66 17.17
N PRO A 34 25.33 -3.40 17.30
CA PRO A 34 26.15 -3.01 18.43
C PRO A 34 25.32 -3.14 19.70
N MET A 35 25.80 -3.93 20.67
CA MET A 35 25.24 -3.90 22.03
C MET A 35 25.86 -2.75 22.79
N GLU A 36 25.06 -2.03 23.58
CA GLU A 36 25.61 -1.18 24.64
C GLU A 36 26.28 -2.08 25.71
N PRO A 37 27.38 -1.62 26.35
CA PRO A 37 28.09 -2.41 27.35
C PRO A 37 27.27 -2.52 28.65
N SER A 38 26.41 -3.53 28.72
CA SER A 38 25.67 -3.91 29.93
C SER A 38 26.62 -4.49 30.98
N GLY A 39 27.19 -3.62 31.81
CA GLY A 39 28.28 -3.96 32.73
C GLY A 39 27.91 -5.07 33.73
N TRP A 40 28.66 -6.18 33.68
CA TRP A 40 28.73 -7.22 34.71
C TRP A 40 30.20 -7.41 35.13
N GLY A 41 30.42 -8.00 36.31
CA GLY A 41 31.71 -7.97 37.02
C GLY A 41 32.86 -8.77 36.39
N PRO A 42 34.09 -8.65 36.95
CA PRO A 42 35.30 -9.24 36.40
C PRO A 42 35.32 -10.78 36.53
N GLY A 43 34.82 -11.45 35.49
CA GLY A 43 34.99 -12.90 35.29
C GLY A 43 36.44 -13.26 34.93
N SER A 44 36.83 -14.50 35.21
CA SER A 44 38.17 -15.03 34.88
C SER A 44 38.38 -15.14 33.37
N GLN A 45 39.47 -14.58 32.86
CA GLN A 45 39.88 -14.71 31.46
C GLN A 45 39.90 -16.17 30.97
N SER A 46 39.37 -16.39 29.77
CA SER A 46 39.41 -17.67 29.06
C SER A 46 40.85 -18.06 28.69
N GLU A 47 41.10 -19.35 28.46
CA GLU A 47 42.42 -19.85 28.06
C GLU A 47 42.83 -19.32 26.68
N ALA A 48 41.89 -19.24 25.74
CA ALA A 48 42.10 -18.61 24.42
C ALA A 48 42.44 -17.11 24.54
N GLU A 49 41.85 -16.39 25.50
CA GLU A 49 42.16 -14.96 25.74
C GLU A 49 43.58 -14.78 26.29
N LYS A 50 43.98 -15.64 27.25
CA LYS A 50 45.35 -15.67 27.79
C LYS A 50 46.37 -16.04 26.70
N LEU A 51 46.07 -17.04 25.87
CA LEU A 51 46.91 -17.45 24.75
C LEU A 51 47.06 -16.30 23.75
N PHE A 52 45.95 -15.66 23.34
CA PHE A 52 45.99 -14.49 22.47
C PHE A 52 46.85 -13.37 23.07
N SER A 53 46.63 -13.02 24.34
CA SER A 53 47.41 -11.97 25.02
C SER A 53 48.90 -12.29 25.04
N ASN A 54 49.28 -13.53 25.35
CA ASN A 54 50.67 -13.98 25.37
C ASN A 54 51.31 -13.94 23.97
N CYS A 55 50.62 -14.43 22.94
CA CYS A 55 51.08 -14.36 21.55
C CYS A 55 51.20 -12.90 21.08
N ALA A 56 50.24 -12.04 21.42
CA ALA A 56 50.22 -10.63 21.04
C ALA A 56 51.32 -9.80 21.72
N ILE A 57 51.67 -10.10 22.97
CA ILE A 57 52.82 -9.48 23.66
C ILE A 57 54.13 -9.88 22.97
N LYS A 58 54.34 -11.19 22.73
CA LYS A 58 55.53 -11.70 22.04
C LYS A 58 55.68 -11.11 20.64
N LEU A 59 54.62 -11.12 19.83
CA LEU A 59 54.68 -10.66 18.45
C LEU A 59 54.92 -9.15 18.34
N ARG A 60 54.43 -8.34 19.28
CA ARG A 60 54.75 -6.89 19.37
C ARG A 60 56.20 -6.62 19.81
N ALA A 61 56.85 -7.55 20.50
CA ALA A 61 58.26 -7.43 20.88
C ALA A 61 59.20 -7.67 19.68
N LEU A 62 58.80 -8.49 18.71
CA LEU A 62 59.60 -8.82 17.51
C LEU A 62 59.93 -7.59 16.65
N ARG A 63 61.09 -7.65 15.99
CA ARG A 63 61.64 -6.64 15.07
C ARG A 63 62.15 -7.33 13.80
N ALA A 64 62.20 -6.60 12.69
CA ALA A 64 62.60 -7.13 11.39
C ALA A 64 64.01 -7.74 11.39
N ASP A 65 64.91 -7.25 12.25
CA ASP A 65 66.31 -7.65 12.34
C ASP A 65 66.57 -8.86 13.26
N SER A 66 65.52 -9.55 13.77
CA SER A 66 65.71 -10.75 14.61
C SER A 66 66.26 -11.93 13.80
N VAL A 67 67.36 -12.51 14.26
CA VAL A 67 68.04 -13.65 13.62
C VAL A 67 67.15 -14.90 13.54
N GLN A 68 66.17 -15.04 14.43
CA GLN A 68 65.22 -16.17 14.47
C GLN A 68 63.79 -15.79 14.03
N LEU A 69 63.59 -14.59 13.48
CA LEU A 69 62.26 -14.02 13.18
C LEU A 69 61.32 -15.00 12.44
N LYS A 70 61.84 -15.75 11.45
CA LYS A 70 61.06 -16.71 10.67
C LYS A 70 60.55 -17.90 11.49
N GLU A 71 61.31 -18.35 12.49
CA GLU A 71 60.95 -19.47 13.36
C GLU A 71 59.98 -19.00 14.46
N GLU A 72 60.25 -17.84 15.05
CA GLU A 72 59.40 -17.18 16.04
C GLU A 72 58.00 -16.85 15.47
N LEU A 73 57.93 -16.27 14.26
CA LEU A 73 56.66 -15.96 13.59
C LEU A 73 55.87 -17.22 13.23
N ASN A 74 56.53 -18.29 12.76
CA ASN A 74 55.85 -19.56 12.49
C ASN A 74 55.16 -20.09 13.75
N LEU A 75 55.90 -20.17 14.86
CA LEU A 75 55.38 -20.69 16.13
C LEU A 75 54.23 -19.83 16.69
N LEU A 76 54.33 -18.51 16.57
CA LEU A 76 53.28 -17.58 17.04
C LEU A 76 52.02 -17.61 16.15
N PHE A 77 52.16 -17.77 14.84
CA PHE A 77 51.01 -17.94 13.94
C PHE A 77 50.32 -19.29 14.16
N ASP A 78 51.07 -20.37 14.35
CA ASP A 78 50.49 -21.70 14.63
C ASP A 78 49.73 -21.71 15.97
N GLN A 79 50.25 -21.02 16.99
CA GLN A 79 49.54 -20.80 18.26
C GLN A 79 48.24 -19.99 18.04
N LEU A 80 48.30 -18.89 17.28
CA LEU A 80 47.12 -18.06 16.99
C LEU A 80 46.05 -18.79 16.15
N LEU A 81 46.42 -19.78 15.34
CA LEU A 81 45.50 -20.62 14.55
C LEU A 81 44.93 -21.81 15.33
N SER A 82 45.57 -22.22 16.44
CA SER A 82 45.15 -23.41 17.21
C SER A 82 43.86 -23.24 18.01
N GLU A 83 43.47 -21.99 18.32
CA GLU A 83 42.34 -21.66 19.21
C GLU A 83 41.14 -21.05 18.48
N ASN A 84 39.96 -21.14 19.11
CA ASN A 84 38.73 -20.50 18.61
C ASN A 84 38.30 -19.34 19.51
N TYR A 85 38.34 -18.13 18.97
CA TYR A 85 38.06 -16.89 19.71
C TYR A 85 36.58 -16.51 19.66
N ASN A 86 36.04 -16.09 20.81
CA ASN A 86 34.63 -15.79 20.97
C ASN A 86 34.36 -14.27 20.96
N ARG A 87 33.22 -13.82 20.43
CA ARG A 87 32.94 -12.38 20.17
C ARG A 87 32.73 -11.51 21.41
N THR A 88 32.76 -12.09 22.61
CA THR A 88 32.72 -11.35 23.88
C THR A 88 34.08 -10.73 24.26
N PHE A 89 35.14 -11.07 23.52
CA PHE A 89 36.49 -10.59 23.72
C PHE A 89 36.82 -9.47 22.70
N GLU A 90 37.17 -8.28 23.17
CA GLU A 90 37.70 -7.18 22.35
C GLU A 90 39.21 -6.98 22.56
N PRO A 91 40.08 -7.79 21.95
CA PRO A 91 41.50 -7.52 21.90
C PRO A 91 41.84 -6.49 20.82
N ASP A 92 42.97 -5.80 20.98
CA ASP A 92 43.57 -4.98 19.93
C ASP A 92 44.21 -5.87 18.83
N VAL A 93 43.35 -6.46 17.99
CA VAL A 93 43.72 -7.20 16.78
C VAL A 93 44.30 -6.25 15.72
N CYS A 94 43.80 -5.01 15.67
CA CYS A 94 44.14 -4.05 14.63
C CYS A 94 45.63 -3.65 14.67
N SER A 95 46.22 -3.39 15.85
CA SER A 95 47.67 -3.19 15.93
C SER A 95 48.47 -4.47 15.69
N LEU A 96 47.94 -5.63 16.13
CA LEU A 96 48.62 -6.91 16.02
C LEU A 96 48.80 -7.34 14.55
N LEU A 97 47.72 -7.34 13.77
CA LEU A 97 47.76 -7.69 12.35
C LEU A 97 48.57 -6.69 11.54
N LYS A 98 48.47 -5.39 11.85
CA LYS A 98 49.32 -4.35 11.26
C LYS A 98 50.80 -4.66 11.49
N HIS A 99 51.21 -4.88 12.74
CA HIS A 99 52.61 -5.18 13.08
C HIS A 99 53.09 -6.48 12.42
N ALA A 100 52.28 -7.54 12.43
CA ALA A 100 52.58 -8.81 11.76
C ALA A 100 52.81 -8.62 10.24
N SER A 101 52.00 -7.80 9.57
CA SER A 101 52.18 -7.48 8.14
C SER A 101 53.46 -6.71 7.83
N CYS A 102 54.00 -5.95 8.79
CA CYS A 102 55.31 -5.29 8.65
C CYS A 102 56.51 -6.24 8.88
N LEU A 103 56.30 -7.38 9.55
CA LEU A 103 57.36 -8.36 9.85
C LEU A 103 57.49 -9.48 8.81
N VAL A 104 56.48 -9.71 7.97
CA VAL A 104 56.47 -10.79 6.97
C VAL A 104 56.73 -10.24 5.56
N PRO A 105 57.96 -10.30 5.03
CA PRO A 105 58.24 -9.84 3.66
C PRO A 105 57.61 -10.77 2.62
N LEU A 106 57.13 -10.19 1.52
CA LEU A 106 56.45 -10.92 0.43
C LEU A 106 57.33 -11.97 -0.28
N THR A 107 58.64 -11.94 -0.07
CA THR A 107 59.60 -12.96 -0.56
C THR A 107 59.56 -14.28 0.23
N GLN A 108 58.80 -14.36 1.33
CA GLN A 108 58.68 -15.56 2.18
C GLN A 108 57.27 -16.17 2.07
N GLU A 109 56.91 -16.67 0.88
CA GLU A 109 55.56 -17.17 0.53
C GLU A 109 54.88 -18.03 1.61
N HIS A 110 55.60 -18.96 2.26
CA HIS A 110 55.06 -19.79 3.34
C HIS A 110 54.62 -18.98 4.59
N LEU A 111 55.33 -17.90 4.94
CA LEU A 111 54.91 -17.00 6.01
C LEU A 111 53.76 -16.10 5.57
N VAL A 112 53.73 -15.68 4.29
CA VAL A 112 52.63 -14.88 3.72
C VAL A 112 51.31 -15.64 3.84
N ILE A 113 51.30 -16.95 3.49
CA ILE A 113 50.12 -17.82 3.68
C ILE A 113 49.71 -17.89 5.15
N LYS A 114 50.62 -18.22 6.08
CA LYS A 114 50.26 -18.32 7.51
C LYS A 114 49.73 -17.00 8.07
N LEU A 115 50.32 -15.86 7.70
CA LEU A 115 49.80 -14.54 8.08
C LEU A 115 48.39 -14.32 7.50
N CYS A 116 48.15 -14.65 6.23
CA CYS A 116 46.84 -14.53 5.61
C CYS A 116 45.80 -15.44 6.29
N GLN A 117 46.18 -16.66 6.68
CA GLN A 117 45.34 -17.56 7.46
C GLN A 117 45.01 -16.97 8.84
N VAL A 118 45.99 -16.40 9.55
CA VAL A 118 45.77 -15.70 10.84
C VAL A 118 44.85 -14.49 10.69
N VAL A 119 45.05 -13.66 9.65
CA VAL A 119 44.17 -12.53 9.31
C VAL A 119 42.74 -13.01 9.07
N HIS A 120 42.56 -14.05 8.26
CA HIS A 120 41.25 -14.61 7.96
C HIS A 120 40.56 -15.17 9.20
N HIS A 121 41.26 -15.99 9.98
CA HIS A 121 40.75 -16.65 11.19
C HIS A 121 40.27 -15.63 12.23
N LEU A 122 41.16 -14.71 12.62
CA LEU A 122 40.86 -13.71 13.66
C LEU A 122 39.72 -12.78 13.24
N LEU A 123 39.74 -12.24 12.01
CA LEU A 123 38.70 -11.30 11.56
C LEU A 123 37.34 -11.97 11.33
N ASN A 124 37.29 -13.21 10.84
CA ASN A 124 36.04 -13.94 10.61
C ASN A 124 35.35 -14.31 11.94
N GLN A 125 36.12 -14.73 12.94
CA GLN A 125 35.58 -15.10 14.25
C GLN A 125 35.15 -13.86 15.07
N LEU A 126 36.06 -12.92 15.29
CA LEU A 126 35.85 -11.77 16.17
C LEU A 126 34.98 -10.66 15.54
N LYS A 127 35.00 -10.51 14.20
CA LYS A 127 34.26 -9.47 13.46
C LYS A 127 34.55 -8.03 13.92
N VAL A 128 35.84 -7.76 14.14
CA VAL A 128 36.38 -6.49 14.64
C VAL A 128 36.03 -5.30 13.73
N ILE A 129 35.64 -4.17 14.31
CA ILE A 129 35.52 -2.89 13.59
C ILE A 129 36.94 -2.37 13.31
N MET A 130 37.32 -2.34 12.04
CA MET A 130 38.69 -2.04 11.64
C MET A 130 38.92 -0.55 11.37
N TYR A 131 39.98 0.01 11.94
CA TYR A 131 40.36 1.40 11.69
C TYR A 131 40.88 1.61 10.27
N GLU A 132 40.59 2.77 9.69
CA GLU A 132 40.94 3.16 8.30
C GLU A 132 42.40 2.88 7.94
N HIS A 133 43.35 3.25 8.81
CA HIS A 133 44.78 2.98 8.57
C HIS A 133 45.17 1.50 8.70
N THR A 134 44.42 0.69 9.47
CA THR A 134 44.66 -0.78 9.52
C THR A 134 44.07 -1.46 8.28
N LEU A 135 42.88 -1.03 7.85
CA LEU A 135 42.28 -1.44 6.58
C LEU A 135 43.23 -1.17 5.42
N ASP A 136 43.75 0.06 5.32
CA ASP A 136 44.71 0.47 4.30
C ASP A 136 45.96 -0.42 4.28
N VAL A 137 46.61 -0.66 5.42
CA VAL A 137 47.82 -1.51 5.48
C VAL A 137 47.52 -2.95 5.07
N LEU A 138 46.41 -3.55 5.54
CA LEU A 138 46.08 -4.95 5.22
C LEU A 138 45.60 -5.14 3.77
N VAL A 139 44.92 -4.16 3.18
CA VAL A 139 44.58 -4.17 1.75
C VAL A 139 45.83 -3.98 0.89
N ASN A 140 46.70 -3.02 1.21
CA ASN A 140 48.01 -2.88 0.54
C ASN A 140 48.84 -4.17 0.61
N TYR A 141 48.91 -4.80 1.79
CA TYR A 141 49.68 -6.04 1.98
C TYR A 141 49.14 -7.19 1.14
N THR A 142 47.83 -7.43 1.17
CA THR A 142 47.21 -8.53 0.41
C THR A 142 47.20 -8.27 -1.09
N ALA A 143 46.97 -7.03 -1.55
CA ALA A 143 47.11 -6.66 -2.96
C ALA A 143 48.57 -6.77 -3.45
N GLY A 144 49.55 -6.41 -2.62
CA GLY A 144 50.97 -6.61 -2.88
C GLY A 144 51.35 -8.10 -2.96
N ALA A 145 50.82 -8.94 -2.07
CA ALA A 145 51.02 -10.39 -2.12
C ALA A 145 50.49 -11.01 -3.42
N LEU A 146 49.32 -10.60 -3.92
CA LEU A 146 48.80 -11.05 -5.22
C LEU A 146 49.68 -10.63 -6.41
N LYS A 147 50.37 -9.47 -6.31
CA LYS A 147 51.30 -8.97 -7.33
C LYS A 147 52.68 -9.64 -7.33
N VAL A 148 53.14 -10.18 -6.19
CA VAL A 148 54.53 -10.62 -5.99
C VAL A 148 54.67 -12.12 -5.74
N CYS A 149 53.71 -12.75 -5.05
CA CYS A 149 53.77 -14.17 -4.69
C CYS A 149 53.23 -15.05 -5.83
N SER A 150 53.69 -16.30 -5.86
CA SER A 150 53.29 -17.33 -6.81
C SER A 150 51.83 -17.76 -6.64
N THR A 151 51.17 -18.17 -7.73
CA THR A 151 49.71 -18.40 -7.78
C THR A 151 49.17 -19.45 -6.80
N TRP A 152 50.00 -20.39 -6.34
CA TRP A 152 49.61 -21.38 -5.32
C TRP A 152 49.26 -20.74 -3.96
N THR A 153 49.81 -19.55 -3.68
CA THR A 153 49.53 -18.77 -2.46
C THR A 153 48.21 -17.99 -2.50
N HIS A 154 47.64 -17.76 -3.69
CA HIS A 154 46.63 -16.71 -3.88
C HIS A 154 45.28 -17.03 -3.24
N THR A 155 44.96 -18.30 -2.96
CA THR A 155 43.70 -18.67 -2.31
C THR A 155 43.62 -18.12 -0.89
N ASP A 156 44.65 -18.33 -0.07
CA ASP A 156 44.73 -17.83 1.30
C ASP A 156 44.83 -16.30 1.36
N VAL A 157 45.59 -15.70 0.44
CA VAL A 157 45.69 -14.23 0.30
C VAL A 157 44.33 -13.62 -0.05
N LEU A 158 43.57 -14.24 -0.96
CA LEU A 158 42.21 -13.81 -1.27
C LEU A 158 41.25 -14.04 -0.10
N LEU A 159 41.38 -15.14 0.67
CA LEU A 159 40.55 -15.39 1.85
C LEU A 159 40.77 -14.31 2.93
N ALA A 160 42.03 -13.92 3.17
CA ALA A 160 42.39 -12.82 4.05
C ALA A 160 41.80 -11.49 3.57
N LEU A 161 42.00 -11.14 2.29
CA LEU A 161 41.42 -9.95 1.66
C LEU A 161 39.88 -9.95 1.79
N SER A 162 39.23 -11.11 1.60
CA SER A 162 37.76 -11.26 1.69
C SER A 162 37.22 -10.85 3.06
N THR A 163 37.93 -11.19 4.13
CA THR A 163 37.63 -10.78 5.50
C THR A 163 37.98 -9.33 5.79
N VAL A 164 39.11 -8.83 5.27
CA VAL A 164 39.55 -7.43 5.42
C VAL A 164 38.54 -6.45 4.80
N VAL A 165 37.99 -6.76 3.63
CA VAL A 165 37.00 -5.90 2.94
C VAL A 165 35.55 -6.10 3.39
N TYR A 166 35.27 -7.02 4.34
CA TYR A 166 33.92 -7.38 4.77
C TYR A 166 33.15 -6.18 5.34
N GLY A 167 32.25 -5.60 4.54
CA GLY A 167 31.49 -4.42 4.94
C GLY A 167 32.32 -3.12 4.97
N ASN A 168 33.57 -3.14 4.50
CA ASN A 168 34.49 -1.99 4.50
C ASN A 168 34.70 -1.40 3.09
N GLY A 169 34.05 -1.96 2.07
CA GLY A 169 34.24 -1.59 0.65
C GLY A 169 34.22 -0.09 0.33
N PRO A 170 33.27 0.72 0.86
CA PRO A 170 33.27 2.17 0.62
C PRO A 170 34.48 2.93 1.19
N GLN A 171 35.17 2.36 2.19
CA GLN A 171 36.40 2.94 2.77
C GLN A 171 37.66 2.52 1.99
N CYS A 172 37.59 1.47 1.17
CA CYS A 172 38.72 0.95 0.38
C CYS A 172 39.04 1.78 -0.86
N HIS A 173 38.54 3.02 -0.99
CA HIS A 173 38.42 3.74 -2.26
C HIS A 173 39.75 3.94 -3.03
N GLN A 174 40.88 4.00 -2.33
CA GLN A 174 42.23 4.12 -2.89
C GLN A 174 42.73 2.83 -3.56
N HIS A 175 42.13 1.69 -3.20
CA HIS A 175 42.52 0.34 -3.62
C HIS A 175 41.56 -0.31 -4.62
N LEU A 176 40.38 0.29 -4.83
CA LEU A 176 39.38 -0.27 -5.74
C LEU A 176 39.84 -0.27 -7.21
N SER A 177 40.72 0.65 -7.62
CA SER A 177 41.38 0.62 -8.93
C SER A 177 42.22 -0.64 -9.13
N ASP A 178 43.04 -0.97 -8.14
CA ASP A 178 44.01 -2.07 -8.20
C ASP A 178 43.37 -3.44 -8.01
N LEU A 179 42.20 -3.49 -7.38
CA LEU A 179 41.43 -4.72 -7.17
C LEU A 179 40.38 -4.99 -8.25
N LEU A 180 39.74 -3.94 -8.79
CA LEU A 180 38.57 -4.03 -9.68
C LEU A 180 38.74 -3.33 -11.04
N GLY A 181 39.90 -2.71 -11.31
CA GLY A 181 40.25 -2.20 -12.64
C GLY A 181 40.49 -3.32 -13.66
N GLU A 182 40.86 -2.95 -14.89
CA GLU A 182 41.01 -3.89 -16.02
C GLU A 182 42.07 -4.97 -15.75
N GLU A 183 43.21 -4.58 -15.17
CA GLU A 183 44.28 -5.49 -14.70
C GLU A 183 44.09 -5.94 -13.23
N GLY A 184 42.91 -5.74 -12.65
CA GLY A 184 42.62 -6.02 -11.24
C GLY A 184 42.41 -7.50 -10.96
N PHE A 185 43.13 -8.06 -9.98
CA PHE A 185 43.09 -9.50 -9.65
C PHE A 185 41.69 -10.05 -9.35
N LEU A 186 40.78 -9.26 -8.75
CA LEU A 186 39.42 -9.75 -8.50
C LEU A 186 38.61 -9.83 -9.80
N LEU A 187 38.84 -8.94 -10.76
CA LEU A 187 38.21 -9.00 -12.08
C LEU A 187 38.79 -10.15 -12.92
N GLN A 188 40.12 -10.33 -12.90
CA GLN A 188 40.80 -11.43 -13.59
C GLN A 188 40.34 -12.80 -13.04
N TYR A 189 40.32 -12.99 -11.72
CA TYR A 189 40.00 -14.28 -11.11
C TYR A 189 38.50 -14.58 -10.98
N SER A 190 37.61 -13.58 -11.01
CA SER A 190 36.15 -13.83 -11.11
C SER A 190 35.71 -14.29 -12.51
N SER A 191 36.54 -14.06 -13.53
CA SER A 191 36.27 -14.39 -14.94
C SER A 191 35.86 -15.86 -15.16
N PRO A 192 34.88 -16.15 -16.04
CA PRO A 192 34.53 -17.52 -16.43
C PRO A 192 35.69 -18.34 -17.03
N SER A 193 36.75 -17.68 -17.51
CA SER A 193 37.94 -18.35 -18.06
C SER A 193 38.90 -18.88 -16.99
N GLN A 194 38.72 -18.55 -15.70
CA GLN A 194 39.54 -19.07 -14.62
C GLN A 194 39.20 -20.55 -14.36
N SER A 195 40.17 -21.44 -14.59
CA SER A 195 40.03 -22.89 -14.40
C SER A 195 39.99 -23.27 -12.91
N ASN A 196 40.69 -22.53 -12.05
CA ASN A 196 40.64 -22.75 -10.61
C ASN A 196 39.34 -22.18 -10.01
N MET A 197 38.35 -23.05 -9.85
CA MET A 197 37.04 -22.71 -9.30
C MET A 197 37.10 -22.17 -7.86
N GLU A 198 38.12 -22.54 -7.08
CA GLU A 198 38.27 -22.06 -5.70
C GLU A 198 38.79 -20.62 -5.67
N LEU A 199 39.83 -20.29 -6.46
CA LEU A 199 40.25 -18.88 -6.66
C LEU A 199 39.08 -18.03 -7.16
N ARG A 200 38.28 -18.55 -8.11
CA ARG A 200 37.08 -17.87 -8.62
C ARG A 200 36.01 -17.68 -7.54
N ARG A 201 35.73 -18.70 -6.72
CA ARG A 201 34.80 -18.63 -5.58
C ARG A 201 35.20 -17.54 -4.59
N VAL A 202 36.47 -17.50 -4.20
CA VAL A 202 36.96 -16.54 -3.21
C VAL A 202 37.01 -15.12 -3.81
N ALA A 203 37.49 -14.94 -5.04
CA ALA A 203 37.49 -13.64 -5.71
C ALA A 203 36.07 -13.03 -5.81
N LEU A 204 35.08 -13.81 -6.24
CA LEU A 204 33.66 -13.41 -6.24
C LEU A 204 33.15 -13.07 -4.82
N THR A 205 33.64 -13.77 -3.80
CA THR A 205 33.29 -13.48 -2.39
C THR A 205 33.91 -12.17 -1.91
N CYS A 206 35.15 -11.84 -2.32
CA CYS A 206 35.76 -10.53 -2.06
C CYS A 206 34.94 -9.40 -2.69
N MET A 207 34.57 -9.52 -3.97
CA MET A 207 33.71 -8.55 -4.66
C MET A 207 32.35 -8.40 -3.95
N ALA A 208 31.75 -9.51 -3.48
CA ALA A 208 30.48 -9.50 -2.76
C ALA A 208 30.56 -8.80 -1.40
N ASN A 209 31.73 -8.91 -0.74
CA ASN A 209 32.03 -8.29 0.54
C ASN A 209 32.39 -6.79 0.38
N ILE A 210 33.01 -6.38 -0.73
CA ILE A 210 33.16 -4.95 -1.11
C ILE A 210 31.80 -4.31 -1.40
N CYS A 211 30.88 -5.05 -2.03
CA CYS A 211 29.52 -4.59 -2.30
C CYS A 211 28.58 -4.67 -1.07
N LEU A 212 29.01 -5.25 0.05
CA LEU A 212 28.21 -5.37 1.26
C LEU A 212 28.17 -4.02 1.99
N ARG A 213 26.96 -3.48 2.18
CA ARG A 213 26.74 -2.19 2.86
C ARG A 213 26.24 -2.39 4.29
N ILE A 214 26.94 -1.83 5.27
CA ILE A 214 26.47 -1.75 6.66
C ILE A 214 25.50 -0.55 6.80
N PRO A 215 24.39 -0.65 7.55
CA PRO A 215 23.50 0.49 7.79
C PRO A 215 24.27 1.71 8.35
N GLY A 216 24.04 2.88 7.75
CA GLY A 216 24.73 4.13 8.10
C GLY A 216 25.90 4.51 7.16
N GLN A 217 26.55 3.54 6.51
CA GLN A 217 27.63 3.83 5.56
C GLN A 217 27.11 4.47 4.25
N PRO A 218 27.95 5.25 3.53
CA PRO A 218 27.67 5.63 2.14
C PRO A 218 27.58 4.39 1.23
N PRO A 219 26.94 4.50 0.04
CA PRO A 219 27.01 3.45 -0.97
C PRO A 219 28.43 3.33 -1.55
N LEU A 220 28.76 2.15 -2.07
CA LEU A 220 29.90 1.97 -2.98
C LEU A 220 29.67 2.79 -4.25
N ASP A 221 30.73 3.40 -4.79
CA ASP A 221 30.70 4.14 -6.05
C ASP A 221 30.16 3.28 -7.21
N ASP A 222 29.26 3.86 -8.01
CA ASP A 222 28.48 3.14 -9.00
C ASP A 222 29.35 2.57 -10.14
N GLN A 223 30.56 3.12 -10.39
CA GLN A 223 31.49 2.53 -11.37
C GLN A 223 31.98 1.14 -10.93
N TYR A 224 32.50 1.01 -9.71
CA TYR A 224 33.02 -0.26 -9.18
C TYR A 224 31.89 -1.24 -8.88
N ARG A 225 30.74 -0.72 -8.45
CA ARG A 225 29.51 -1.49 -8.24
C ARG A 225 28.97 -2.07 -9.55
N SER A 226 29.09 -1.35 -10.67
CA SER A 226 28.77 -1.83 -12.02
C SER A 226 29.72 -2.94 -12.48
N VAL A 227 31.03 -2.78 -12.32
CA VAL A 227 32.03 -3.82 -12.63
C VAL A 227 31.73 -5.12 -11.86
N CYS A 228 31.46 -5.02 -10.55
CA CYS A 228 31.07 -6.17 -9.73
C CYS A 228 29.77 -6.82 -10.22
N PHE A 229 28.73 -6.02 -10.49
CA PHE A 229 27.46 -6.49 -11.02
C PHE A 229 27.63 -7.28 -12.34
N GLN A 230 28.44 -6.79 -13.27
CA GLN A 230 28.70 -7.49 -14.54
C GLN A 230 29.49 -8.79 -14.33
N ALA A 231 30.48 -8.82 -13.44
CA ALA A 231 31.22 -10.04 -13.10
C ALA A 231 30.32 -11.12 -12.48
N PHE A 232 29.36 -10.72 -11.63
CA PHE A 232 28.33 -11.61 -11.09
C PHE A 232 27.38 -12.09 -12.19
N LEU A 233 26.79 -11.20 -12.98
CA LEU A 233 25.84 -11.56 -14.04
C LEU A 233 26.46 -12.53 -15.05
N LYS A 234 27.68 -12.23 -15.54
CA LYS A 234 28.44 -13.08 -16.46
C LYS A 234 28.74 -14.46 -15.85
N THR A 235 28.98 -14.54 -14.54
CA THR A 235 29.12 -15.83 -13.83
C THR A 235 27.81 -16.59 -13.73
N LEU A 236 26.69 -15.93 -13.43
CA LEU A 236 25.37 -16.55 -13.34
C LEU A 236 24.80 -16.97 -14.70
N GLN A 237 25.27 -16.35 -15.80
CA GLN A 237 25.01 -16.78 -17.17
C GLN A 237 25.92 -17.92 -17.62
N SER A 238 27.15 -18.05 -17.09
CA SER A 238 28.09 -19.11 -17.50
C SER A 238 27.59 -20.53 -17.16
N THR A 239 27.71 -21.43 -18.14
CA THR A 239 27.43 -22.86 -18.00
C THR A 239 28.48 -23.54 -17.11
N LYS A 240 28.14 -24.73 -16.59
CA LYS A 240 29.10 -25.61 -15.90
C LYS A 240 30.11 -26.13 -16.94
N PRO A 241 31.43 -25.98 -16.76
CA PRO A 241 32.42 -26.63 -17.63
C PRO A 241 32.37 -28.16 -17.46
N PRO A 242 32.74 -28.95 -18.50
CA PRO A 242 32.54 -30.40 -18.50
C PRO A 242 33.25 -31.11 -17.35
N ASP A 243 34.53 -30.77 -17.10
CA ASP A 243 35.39 -31.46 -16.13
C ASP A 243 35.30 -30.90 -14.70
N THR A 244 34.30 -30.07 -14.41
CA THR A 244 34.16 -29.37 -13.12
C THR A 244 33.25 -30.12 -12.15
N ASP A 245 33.71 -30.34 -10.92
CA ASP A 245 32.86 -30.85 -9.83
C ASP A 245 31.66 -29.94 -9.55
N GLU A 246 30.49 -30.54 -9.34
CA GLU A 246 29.23 -29.80 -9.24
C GLU A 246 29.00 -29.13 -7.88
N LEU A 247 29.65 -29.61 -6.82
CA LEU A 247 29.64 -28.96 -5.51
C LEU A 247 30.41 -27.64 -5.59
N PHE A 248 31.59 -27.65 -6.21
CA PHE A 248 32.38 -26.44 -6.46
C PHE A 248 31.68 -25.45 -7.41
N TYR A 249 31.05 -25.92 -8.49
CA TYR A 249 30.22 -25.05 -9.34
C TYR A 249 29.05 -24.43 -8.55
N CYS A 250 28.35 -25.20 -7.71
CA CYS A 250 27.31 -24.67 -6.84
C CYS A 250 27.84 -23.64 -5.84
N MET A 251 29.07 -23.77 -5.34
CA MET A 251 29.70 -22.78 -4.44
C MET A 251 30.07 -21.48 -5.18
N VAL A 252 30.60 -21.55 -6.40
CA VAL A 252 30.87 -20.38 -7.26
C VAL A 252 29.58 -19.61 -7.57
N ILE A 253 28.50 -20.33 -7.91
CA ILE A 253 27.18 -19.73 -8.16
C ILE A 253 26.59 -19.11 -6.88
N GLN A 254 26.73 -19.74 -5.71
CA GLN A 254 26.30 -19.15 -4.43
C GLN A 254 27.04 -17.83 -4.11
N ALA A 255 28.36 -17.77 -4.37
CA ALA A 255 29.13 -16.54 -4.20
C ALA A 255 28.65 -15.41 -5.13
N ALA A 256 28.42 -15.71 -6.41
CA ALA A 256 27.92 -14.73 -7.39
C ALA A 256 26.48 -14.27 -7.11
N LEU A 257 25.60 -15.16 -6.62
CA LEU A 257 24.25 -14.79 -6.17
C LEU A 257 24.30 -13.84 -4.97
N LYS A 258 25.11 -14.16 -3.95
CA LYS A 258 25.31 -13.27 -2.79
C LYS A 258 25.85 -11.90 -3.22
N GLY A 259 26.81 -11.89 -4.15
CA GLY A 259 27.36 -10.66 -4.74
C GLY A 259 26.31 -9.80 -5.44
N LEU A 260 25.54 -10.39 -6.36
CA LEU A 260 24.44 -9.71 -7.04
C LEU A 260 23.40 -9.17 -6.05
N GLN A 261 23.07 -9.93 -4.99
CA GLN A 261 22.18 -9.48 -3.93
C GLN A 261 22.74 -8.24 -3.20
N CYS A 262 24.03 -8.22 -2.86
CA CYS A 262 24.70 -7.06 -2.28
C CYS A 262 24.65 -5.83 -3.22
N CYS A 263 25.05 -5.98 -4.48
CA CYS A 263 25.03 -4.90 -5.49
C CYS A 263 23.65 -4.23 -5.58
N LEU A 264 22.59 -5.03 -5.69
CA LEU A 264 21.22 -4.55 -5.83
C LEU A 264 20.65 -3.97 -4.52
N SER A 265 21.08 -4.48 -3.35
CA SER A 265 20.61 -3.98 -2.04
C SER A 265 21.24 -2.65 -1.61
N GLY A 266 22.38 -2.25 -2.21
CA GLY A 266 23.13 -1.05 -1.79
C GLY A 266 22.39 0.29 -1.90
N GLY A 267 21.35 0.38 -2.73
CA GLY A 267 20.57 1.60 -2.97
C GLY A 267 19.66 1.46 -4.21
N LYS A 268 19.10 2.58 -4.70
CA LYS A 268 18.28 2.59 -5.94
C LYS A 268 19.13 2.23 -7.16
N TRP A 269 19.17 0.95 -7.53
CA TRP A 269 19.76 0.49 -8.78
C TRP A 269 18.95 0.98 -9.98
N LYS A 270 19.65 1.38 -11.06
CA LYS A 270 19.05 1.66 -12.36
C LYS A 270 19.65 0.67 -13.34
N PHE A 271 18.81 -0.20 -13.91
CA PHE A 271 19.26 -1.07 -14.99
C PHE A 271 19.53 -0.25 -16.25
N GLY A 272 20.62 -0.54 -16.96
CA GLY A 272 21.09 0.21 -18.14
C GLY A 272 20.17 0.13 -19.36
N GLY A 273 19.15 -0.72 -19.32
CA GLY A 273 18.13 -0.88 -20.35
C GLY A 273 17.17 -2.02 -19.99
N GLY A 274 16.22 -2.31 -20.90
CA GLY A 274 15.31 -3.45 -20.73
C GLY A 274 16.04 -4.79 -20.72
N GLU A 275 17.08 -4.93 -21.55
CA GLU A 275 17.80 -6.19 -21.77
C GLU A 275 18.69 -6.61 -20.60
N GLU A 276 19.25 -5.66 -19.83
CA GLU A 276 20.02 -5.98 -18.62
C GLU A 276 19.12 -6.56 -17.52
N LEU A 277 17.96 -5.93 -17.28
CA LEU A 277 16.95 -6.49 -16.39
C LEU A 277 16.44 -7.84 -16.89
N GLY A 278 16.20 -7.96 -18.20
CA GLY A 278 15.83 -9.21 -18.87
C GLY A 278 16.86 -10.32 -18.69
N SER A 279 18.15 -9.98 -18.74
CA SER A 279 19.28 -10.91 -18.54
C SER A 279 19.38 -11.39 -17.10
N VAL A 280 19.22 -10.48 -16.13
CA VAL A 280 19.18 -10.83 -14.70
C VAL A 280 17.99 -11.74 -14.41
N LEU A 281 16.80 -11.38 -14.89
CA LEU A 281 15.58 -12.18 -14.68
C LEU A 281 15.68 -13.56 -15.35
N ALA A 282 16.33 -13.67 -16.52
CA ALA A 282 16.61 -14.94 -17.18
C ALA A 282 17.55 -15.84 -16.36
N ALA A 283 18.70 -15.31 -15.94
CA ALA A 283 19.68 -16.06 -15.15
C ALA A 283 19.09 -16.53 -13.81
N LEU A 284 18.33 -15.68 -13.12
CA LEU A 284 17.65 -16.05 -11.87
C LEU A 284 16.52 -17.06 -12.11
N LYS A 285 15.77 -16.94 -13.22
CA LYS A 285 14.73 -17.92 -13.59
C LYS A 285 15.33 -19.30 -13.91
N ARG A 286 16.51 -19.38 -14.51
CA ARG A 286 17.26 -20.64 -14.67
C ARG A 286 17.67 -21.22 -13.32
N LEU A 287 18.35 -20.41 -12.49
CA LEU A 287 18.97 -20.88 -11.25
C LEU A 287 17.97 -21.25 -10.15
N MET A 288 16.76 -20.69 -10.15
CA MET A 288 15.68 -21.14 -9.26
C MET A 288 15.17 -22.56 -9.56
N PHE A 289 15.61 -23.21 -10.65
CA PHE A 289 15.37 -24.63 -10.94
C PHE A 289 16.64 -25.50 -10.93
N GLN A 290 17.79 -24.99 -10.46
CA GLN A 290 19.03 -25.77 -10.41
C GLN A 290 18.84 -27.07 -9.60
N GLY A 291 19.15 -28.22 -10.21
CA GLY A 291 19.00 -29.54 -9.59
C GLY A 291 17.55 -29.97 -9.30
N ALA A 292 16.57 -29.44 -10.02
CA ALA A 292 15.18 -29.90 -9.95
C ALA A 292 14.95 -31.11 -10.87
N PRO A 293 14.39 -32.24 -10.37
CA PRO A 293 14.20 -33.44 -11.18
C PRO A 293 13.15 -33.23 -12.28
N GLY A 294 13.41 -33.79 -13.46
CA GLY A 294 12.51 -33.71 -14.63
C GLY A 294 12.49 -32.35 -15.35
N VAL A 295 13.38 -31.42 -15.00
CA VAL A 295 13.53 -30.13 -15.69
C VAL A 295 14.55 -30.26 -16.83
N ILE A 296 14.05 -30.53 -18.05
CA ILE A 296 14.81 -30.50 -19.30
C ILE A 296 14.20 -29.42 -20.18
N VAL A 297 14.78 -28.21 -20.11
CA VAL A 297 14.29 -27.00 -20.79
C VAL A 297 15.49 -26.14 -21.19
N GLU A 298 15.49 -25.64 -22.42
CA GLU A 298 16.46 -24.62 -22.86
C GLU A 298 16.10 -23.26 -22.26
N TRP A 299 17.09 -22.56 -21.69
CA TRP A 299 16.88 -21.30 -21.01
C TRP A 299 17.27 -20.12 -21.91
N PRO A 300 16.39 -19.15 -22.17
CA PRO A 300 16.75 -17.96 -22.93
C PRO A 300 17.79 -17.14 -22.17
N ALA A 301 18.74 -16.52 -22.87
CA ALA A 301 19.76 -15.67 -22.26
C ALA A 301 19.18 -14.34 -21.69
N VAL A 302 18.07 -13.88 -22.27
CA VAL A 302 17.36 -12.63 -21.94
C VAL A 302 15.87 -12.91 -21.93
N LEU A 303 15.15 -12.49 -20.88
CA LEU A 303 13.69 -12.39 -20.91
C LEU A 303 13.28 -11.01 -21.43
N TYR A 304 12.22 -10.95 -22.22
CA TYR A 304 11.66 -9.69 -22.74
C TYR A 304 10.29 -9.40 -22.11
N PRO A 305 9.95 -8.13 -21.81
CA PRO A 305 8.67 -7.78 -21.22
C PRO A 305 7.55 -7.85 -22.28
N ALA A 306 6.40 -8.42 -21.90
CA ALA A 306 5.20 -8.41 -22.71
C ALA A 306 4.70 -6.97 -22.94
N PRO A 307 4.21 -6.62 -24.15
CA PRO A 307 3.67 -5.30 -24.44
C PRO A 307 2.32 -5.08 -23.75
N LEU A 308 2.37 -4.55 -22.53
CA LEU A 308 1.17 -4.24 -21.75
C LEU A 308 0.41 -3.02 -22.30
N PRO A 309 -0.94 -3.04 -22.30
CA PRO A 309 -1.75 -1.84 -22.49
C PRO A 309 -1.34 -0.74 -21.49
N GLN A 310 -1.19 0.50 -21.98
CA GLN A 310 -0.66 1.58 -21.15
C GLN A 310 -1.69 2.05 -20.11
N TYR A 311 -1.50 1.63 -18.87
CA TYR A 311 -2.19 2.20 -17.71
C TYR A 311 -1.47 3.47 -17.24
N GLU A 312 -2.14 4.62 -17.32
CA GLU A 312 -1.64 5.87 -16.72
C GLU A 312 -1.94 5.91 -15.22
N SER A 313 -0.91 5.69 -14.40
CA SER A 313 -1.00 5.95 -12.97
C SER A 313 -0.93 7.45 -12.71
N LEU A 314 -2.01 8.04 -12.19
CA LEU A 314 -2.05 9.43 -11.73
C LEU A 314 -0.96 9.67 -10.68
N SER A 315 0.09 10.39 -11.06
CA SER A 315 1.22 10.79 -10.23
C SER A 315 1.43 12.31 -10.36
N ALA A 316 2.11 12.91 -9.40
CA ALA A 316 2.18 14.36 -9.27
C ALA A 316 2.82 15.03 -10.49
N ALA A 317 2.20 16.12 -10.96
CA ALA A 317 2.62 16.84 -12.15
C ALA A 317 4.07 17.34 -12.03
N LYS A 318 4.88 17.03 -13.05
CA LYS A 318 6.08 17.80 -13.38
C LYS A 318 5.76 18.72 -14.55
N THR A 319 6.38 19.89 -14.57
CA THR A 319 6.27 20.88 -15.64
C THR A 319 6.70 20.28 -16.97
N ALA A 320 5.94 20.58 -18.03
CA ALA A 320 6.24 20.14 -19.39
C ALA A 320 7.03 21.22 -20.13
N GLU A 321 8.18 20.85 -20.68
CA GLU A 321 8.87 21.67 -21.69
C GLU A 321 8.24 21.48 -23.07
N SER A 322 8.43 22.46 -23.95
CA SER A 322 7.71 22.54 -25.23
C SER A 322 8.25 21.58 -26.30
N PRO A 323 7.39 20.81 -27.00
CA PRO A 323 7.80 20.04 -28.16
C PRO A 323 8.02 20.97 -29.37
N LYS A 324 9.20 20.91 -30.00
CA LYS A 324 9.43 21.55 -31.31
C LYS A 324 8.95 20.63 -32.43
N SER A 325 8.23 21.21 -33.38
CA SER A 325 7.73 20.55 -34.58
C SER A 325 8.83 20.25 -35.59
N LEU A 326 8.72 19.14 -36.32
CA LEU A 326 9.33 18.99 -37.64
C LEU A 326 8.51 18.03 -38.51
N ASP A 327 7.91 18.59 -39.56
CA ASP A 327 7.15 17.87 -40.58
C ASP A 327 8.06 17.10 -41.54
N LYS A 328 7.62 15.93 -42.03
CA LYS A 328 7.64 15.63 -43.47
C LYS A 328 6.77 14.43 -43.87
N LYS A 329 5.82 14.70 -44.77
CA LYS A 329 4.94 13.72 -45.44
C LYS A 329 5.72 12.82 -46.40
N ARG A 330 5.23 11.58 -46.58
CA ARG A 330 5.04 11.03 -47.94
C ARG A 330 3.88 10.02 -47.99
N LYS A 331 3.05 10.13 -49.02
CA LYS A 331 1.93 9.25 -49.38
C LYS A 331 2.21 8.70 -50.79
N SER A 332 1.84 7.46 -51.07
CA SER A 332 1.64 6.95 -52.44
C SER A 332 0.55 5.85 -52.45
N LYS A 333 0.10 5.44 -53.65
CA LYS A 333 -1.11 4.60 -53.91
C LYS A 333 -0.81 3.59 -55.02
N GLY A 334 -1.40 2.38 -54.94
CA GLY A 334 -1.53 1.38 -56.02
C GLY A 334 -1.95 0.02 -55.43
N LYS A 335 -3.09 -0.63 -55.79
CA LYS A 335 -3.40 -1.36 -57.06
C LYS A 335 -2.28 -2.37 -57.38
N GLY A 336 -2.42 -3.70 -57.35
CA GLY A 336 -3.45 -4.64 -57.86
C GLY A 336 -2.69 -5.77 -58.63
N LYS A 337 -3.21 -6.92 -59.12
CA LYS A 337 -4.56 -7.53 -59.17
C LYS A 337 -4.45 -8.98 -59.76
N LYS A 338 -4.86 -10.04 -59.02
CA LYS A 338 -5.10 -11.45 -59.50
C LYS A 338 -3.83 -12.21 -60.01
N THR A 339 -3.80 -13.54 -60.21
CA THR A 339 -4.85 -14.54 -60.52
C THR A 339 -4.59 -15.96 -59.94
N LYS A 340 -5.66 -16.78 -59.99
CA LYS A 340 -5.82 -18.26 -59.94
C LYS A 340 -4.84 -19.01 -60.87
N THR A 341 -4.68 -20.35 -60.89
CA THR A 341 -5.64 -21.49 -60.74
C THR A 341 -4.82 -22.73 -60.27
N GLU A 342 -5.24 -23.61 -59.35
CA GLU A 342 -6.03 -24.87 -59.55
C GLU A 342 -5.58 -25.67 -60.82
N GLU A 343 -5.25 -26.97 -60.89
CA GLU A 343 -5.40 -28.17 -60.00
C GLU A 343 -4.10 -29.08 -59.92
N SER A 344 -4.09 -30.39 -60.28
CA SER A 344 -3.97 -31.54 -59.32
C SER A 344 -3.43 -32.88 -59.94
N ARG A 345 -3.17 -33.93 -59.10
CA ARG A 345 -2.72 -35.34 -59.37
C ARG A 345 -1.24 -35.55 -59.82
N GLY A 346 -0.61 -36.72 -59.63
CA GLY A 346 -1.05 -38.03 -59.08
C GLY A 346 0.11 -38.96 -58.64
N ASP A 347 -0.19 -40.22 -58.29
CA ASP A 347 0.74 -41.24 -57.74
C ASP A 347 1.78 -41.79 -58.73
N GLU A 348 2.87 -42.38 -58.21
CA GLU A 348 3.20 -43.80 -58.42
C GLU A 348 4.22 -44.35 -57.38
N ARG A 349 4.55 -45.65 -57.43
CA ARG A 349 5.25 -46.42 -56.37
C ARG A 349 6.56 -47.05 -56.89
N GLU A 350 7.43 -47.48 -55.98
CA GLU A 350 8.23 -48.71 -56.17
C GLU A 350 8.70 -49.32 -54.83
N GLU A 351 9.18 -50.57 -54.85
CA GLU A 351 9.45 -51.43 -53.68
C GLU A 351 10.90 -51.99 -53.68
N GLY A 352 11.32 -52.61 -52.56
CA GLY A 352 12.56 -53.38 -52.45
C GLY A 352 13.70 -52.69 -51.67
N ASP A 353 14.57 -53.39 -50.95
CA ASP A 353 14.57 -54.83 -50.60
C ASP A 353 15.26 -55.04 -49.22
N ALA A 354 15.25 -56.26 -48.67
CA ALA A 354 15.63 -56.56 -47.29
C ALA A 354 16.89 -57.44 -47.15
N GLU A 355 17.65 -57.29 -46.04
CA GLU A 355 18.63 -58.30 -45.64
C GLU A 355 18.81 -58.48 -44.11
N THR A 356 18.48 -59.70 -43.67
CA THR A 356 18.90 -60.51 -42.48
C THR A 356 19.38 -59.92 -41.13
N VAL A 357 19.01 -60.65 -40.06
CA VAL A 357 19.42 -60.45 -38.65
C VAL A 357 20.03 -61.76 -38.09
N PRO A 358 21.01 -61.70 -37.18
CA PRO A 358 20.82 -62.37 -35.86
C PRO A 358 21.38 -61.52 -34.69
N ALA A 359 20.66 -61.12 -33.64
CA ALA A 359 19.71 -61.80 -32.73
C ALA A 359 20.37 -62.57 -31.57
N LEU A 360 20.32 -62.01 -30.34
CA LEU A 360 20.50 -62.70 -29.05
C LEU A 360 19.98 -61.84 -27.86
N LEU A 361 18.79 -62.16 -27.33
CA LEU A 361 18.37 -62.15 -25.89
C LEU A 361 18.49 -60.85 -25.01
N LYS A 362 17.57 -60.51 -24.08
CA LYS A 362 16.17 -60.96 -23.81
C LYS A 362 15.46 -60.01 -22.80
N GLY A 363 14.23 -59.56 -23.09
CA GLY A 363 13.27 -58.98 -22.12
C GLY A 363 13.52 -57.51 -21.70
N ARG A 364 12.55 -56.81 -21.08
CA ARG A 364 11.18 -57.21 -20.67
C ARG A 364 10.27 -55.97 -20.47
N ALA A 365 8.99 -56.13 -20.80
CA ALA A 365 7.84 -55.27 -20.45
C ALA A 365 7.79 -53.82 -20.99
N GLU A 366 6.70 -53.52 -21.71
CA GLU A 366 6.17 -52.16 -21.84
C GLU A 366 5.39 -51.81 -20.56
N GLU A 367 5.58 -50.61 -20.00
CA GLU A 367 4.64 -50.05 -19.01
C GLU A 367 3.97 -48.78 -19.54
N LYS A 368 2.64 -48.77 -19.50
CA LYS A 368 1.80 -47.64 -19.92
C LYS A 368 1.86 -46.55 -18.86
N GLN A 369 2.35 -45.36 -19.22
CA GLN A 369 2.34 -44.22 -18.29
C GLN A 369 0.91 -43.78 -17.94
N PRO A 370 0.53 -43.72 -16.65
CA PRO A 370 -0.69 -43.05 -16.22
C PRO A 370 -0.46 -41.53 -16.12
N ALA A 371 -1.40 -40.73 -16.64
CA ALA A 371 -1.31 -39.27 -16.60
C ALA A 371 -1.56 -38.72 -15.18
N SER A 372 -0.50 -38.60 -14.37
CA SER A 372 -0.58 -38.07 -13.00
C SER A 372 -0.70 -36.53 -12.99
N PHE A 373 -1.91 -36.03 -12.73
CA PHE A 373 -2.20 -34.60 -12.65
C PHE A 373 -1.89 -34.01 -11.26
N LEU A 374 -0.84 -33.17 -11.21
CA LEU A 374 -0.74 -32.02 -10.30
C LEU A 374 -0.82 -32.27 -8.77
N TYR A 375 -0.55 -33.49 -8.29
CA TYR A 375 -0.44 -33.78 -6.86
C TYR A 375 0.99 -33.51 -6.32
N PRO A 376 1.17 -33.04 -5.06
CA PRO A 376 2.50 -32.87 -4.46
C PRO A 376 3.20 -34.23 -4.24
N SER A 377 4.28 -34.47 -4.98
CA SER A 377 4.93 -35.79 -5.06
C SER A 377 5.65 -36.26 -3.79
N TRP A 378 5.84 -35.38 -2.80
CA TRP A 378 6.65 -35.65 -1.61
C TRP A 378 5.86 -36.30 -0.45
N LYS A 379 4.59 -36.66 -0.68
CA LYS A 379 3.75 -37.39 0.29
C LYS A 379 3.93 -38.92 0.28
N LEU A 380 4.78 -39.47 -0.60
CA LEU A 380 5.20 -40.86 -0.55
C LEU A 380 6.55 -40.98 0.18
N ASN A 381 6.52 -41.65 1.33
CA ASN A 381 7.64 -42.23 2.09
C ASN A 381 8.90 -41.34 2.27
N SER A 382 8.91 -40.52 3.33
CA SER A 382 10.16 -40.22 4.06
C SER A 382 10.30 -41.22 5.20
N SER A 383 11.43 -41.92 5.25
CA SER A 383 11.86 -42.73 6.40
C SER A 383 13.21 -42.16 6.82
N ASP A 384 13.29 -41.61 8.03
CA ASP A 384 14.41 -40.77 8.46
C ASP A 384 15.60 -41.62 8.96
N SER A 385 16.12 -42.49 8.08
CA SER A 385 17.28 -43.36 8.33
C SER A 385 18.52 -42.79 7.63
N GLU A 386 19.07 -41.69 8.17
CA GLU A 386 20.23 -40.98 7.57
C GLU A 386 21.60 -41.67 7.75
N PHE A 387 21.66 -42.89 8.28
CA PHE A 387 22.91 -43.57 8.67
C PHE A 387 23.08 -45.00 8.12
N SER A 388 23.00 -45.14 6.80
CA SER A 388 23.68 -46.22 6.05
C SER A 388 24.00 -45.77 4.63
N ASP A 389 25.23 -46.07 4.18
CA ASP A 389 25.85 -45.85 2.86
C ASP A 389 26.77 -44.63 2.68
N LEU A 390 28.04 -44.93 2.35
CA LEU A 390 29.11 -43.93 2.16
C LEU A 390 28.89 -43.04 0.93
N GLU A 391 28.27 -43.55 -0.14
CA GLU A 391 27.93 -42.77 -1.34
C GLU A 391 26.79 -41.76 -1.10
N GLY A 392 25.85 -42.09 -0.20
CA GLY A 392 24.71 -41.23 0.12
C GLY A 392 25.13 -39.84 0.61
N ASN A 393 26.27 -39.77 1.31
CA ASN A 393 26.85 -38.55 1.88
C ASN A 393 27.36 -37.56 0.81
N ALA A 394 27.72 -38.01 -0.40
CA ALA A 394 28.09 -37.12 -1.50
C ALA A 394 26.84 -36.54 -2.19
N GLN A 395 25.86 -37.40 -2.50
CA GLN A 395 24.62 -36.97 -3.15
C GLN A 395 23.77 -36.06 -2.26
N SER A 396 23.72 -36.32 -0.94
CA SER A 396 22.98 -35.47 0.00
C SER A 396 23.56 -34.05 0.06
N LYS A 397 24.90 -33.92 0.17
CA LYS A 397 25.62 -32.63 0.11
C LYS A 397 25.35 -31.86 -1.18
N LEU A 398 25.28 -32.55 -2.32
CA LEU A 398 24.95 -31.93 -3.61
C LEU A 398 23.48 -31.46 -3.65
N ARG A 399 22.52 -32.28 -3.21
CA ARG A 399 21.09 -31.90 -3.11
C ARG A 399 20.89 -30.67 -2.21
N VAL A 400 21.61 -30.59 -1.08
CA VAL A 400 21.60 -29.43 -0.17
C VAL A 400 22.17 -28.18 -0.86
N ASN A 401 23.27 -28.30 -1.61
CA ASN A 401 23.87 -27.15 -2.32
C ASN A 401 23.02 -26.67 -3.50
N HIS A 402 22.37 -27.55 -4.25
CA HIS A 402 21.32 -27.14 -5.19
C HIS A 402 20.19 -26.38 -4.48
N GLY A 403 19.74 -26.85 -3.32
CA GLY A 403 18.76 -26.15 -2.48
C GLY A 403 19.22 -24.76 -2.03
N ARG A 404 20.52 -24.58 -1.72
CA ARG A 404 21.11 -23.27 -1.42
C ARG A 404 21.20 -22.36 -2.65
N VAL A 405 21.56 -22.88 -3.83
CA VAL A 405 21.53 -22.13 -5.10
C VAL A 405 20.12 -21.63 -5.41
N ARG A 406 19.09 -22.48 -5.29
CA ARG A 406 17.69 -22.09 -5.52
C ARG A 406 17.21 -21.03 -4.51
N GLN A 407 17.57 -21.16 -3.22
CA GLN A 407 17.33 -20.13 -2.20
C GLN A 407 17.99 -18.79 -2.57
N GLY A 408 19.28 -18.81 -2.95
CA GLY A 408 20.01 -17.61 -3.37
C GLY A 408 19.36 -16.92 -4.58
N ALA A 409 19.00 -17.70 -5.62
CA ALA A 409 18.33 -17.17 -6.81
C ALA A 409 16.99 -16.49 -6.48
N LEU A 410 16.19 -17.07 -5.59
CA LEU A 410 14.92 -16.50 -5.14
C LEU A 410 15.12 -15.27 -4.22
N HIS A 411 16.17 -15.22 -3.41
CA HIS A 411 16.51 -14.01 -2.64
C HIS A 411 16.99 -12.86 -3.54
N CYS A 412 17.83 -13.13 -4.55
CA CYS A 412 18.18 -12.14 -5.57
C CYS A 412 16.92 -11.63 -6.30
N LEU A 413 16.04 -12.54 -6.72
CA LEU A 413 14.79 -12.20 -7.40
C LEU A 413 13.86 -11.36 -6.52
N LEU A 414 13.79 -11.63 -5.21
CA LEU A 414 13.05 -10.82 -4.24
C LEU A 414 13.62 -9.39 -4.13
N VAL A 415 14.94 -9.21 -4.21
CA VAL A 415 15.56 -7.88 -4.24
C VAL A 415 15.28 -7.17 -5.56
N VAL A 416 15.38 -7.85 -6.71
CA VAL A 416 15.00 -7.28 -8.03
C VAL A 416 13.53 -6.82 -8.02
N VAL A 417 12.60 -7.67 -7.56
CA VAL A 417 11.16 -7.38 -7.46
C VAL A 417 10.85 -6.17 -6.55
N LYS A 418 11.70 -5.90 -5.55
CA LYS A 418 11.57 -4.73 -4.66
C LYS A 418 12.27 -3.46 -5.20
N ALA A 419 13.28 -3.61 -6.05
CA ALA A 419 14.03 -2.49 -6.61
C ALA A 419 13.45 -1.94 -7.93
N VAL A 420 12.83 -2.80 -8.75
CA VAL A 420 12.26 -2.45 -10.05
C VAL A 420 10.91 -1.75 -9.91
N GLU A 421 10.65 -0.73 -10.74
CA GLU A 421 9.33 -0.08 -10.82
C GLU A 421 8.24 -1.09 -11.23
N LYS A 422 7.16 -1.16 -10.44
CA LYS A 422 6.08 -2.14 -10.61
C LYS A 422 5.53 -2.22 -12.04
N ARG A 423 5.39 -1.07 -12.74
CA ARG A 423 4.95 -1.02 -14.15
C ARG A 423 5.86 -1.82 -15.09
N THR A 424 7.18 -1.75 -14.90
CA THR A 424 8.17 -2.50 -15.67
C THR A 424 8.18 -3.97 -15.26
N LEU A 425 8.09 -4.25 -13.95
CA LEU A 425 8.03 -5.62 -13.42
C LEU A 425 6.84 -6.41 -13.99
N TYR A 426 5.64 -5.80 -14.09
CA TYR A 426 4.46 -6.49 -14.60
C TYR A 426 4.57 -6.89 -16.08
N GLY A 427 5.47 -6.29 -16.86
CA GLY A 427 5.80 -6.77 -18.21
C GLY A 427 6.37 -8.20 -18.21
N TYR A 428 7.00 -8.62 -17.11
CA TYR A 428 7.56 -9.96 -16.93
C TYR A 428 6.62 -10.95 -16.21
N TRP A 429 5.36 -10.57 -15.95
CA TRP A 429 4.40 -11.38 -15.18
C TRP A 429 4.29 -12.83 -15.67
N SER A 430 4.06 -13.01 -16.97
CA SER A 430 3.96 -14.30 -17.68
C SER A 430 5.21 -15.18 -17.57
N SER A 431 6.36 -14.61 -17.26
CA SER A 431 7.61 -15.36 -17.08
C SER A 431 7.70 -16.02 -15.70
N PHE A 432 6.95 -15.56 -14.70
CA PHE A 432 7.04 -16.04 -13.31
C PHE A 432 5.72 -16.59 -12.75
N ILE A 433 4.59 -16.25 -13.37
CA ILE A 433 3.23 -16.64 -12.97
C ILE A 433 2.54 -17.28 -14.19
N PRO A 434 1.77 -18.37 -14.03
CA PRO A 434 1.14 -19.08 -15.15
C PRO A 434 -0.09 -18.33 -15.70
N ASP A 435 -0.15 -18.21 -17.04
CA ASP A 435 -1.21 -17.47 -17.74
C ASP A 435 -2.38 -18.34 -18.25
N SER A 436 -2.16 -19.63 -18.51
CA SER A 436 -3.20 -20.57 -19.01
C SER A 436 -2.97 -22.00 -18.48
N PRO A 437 -4.04 -22.73 -18.09
CA PRO A 437 -3.94 -24.13 -17.65
C PRO A 437 -4.03 -25.18 -18.77
N ILE A 438 -4.14 -24.79 -20.06
CA ILE A 438 -4.36 -25.72 -21.18
C ILE A 438 -3.47 -25.35 -22.39
N GLY A 439 -2.67 -26.32 -22.85
CA GLY A 439 -1.96 -26.28 -24.14
C GLY A 439 -0.43 -26.28 -24.04
N GLY A 440 0.19 -27.46 -23.90
CA GLY A 440 1.65 -27.66 -23.93
C GLY A 440 2.25 -28.10 -22.59
N SER A 441 3.57 -28.27 -22.55
CA SER A 441 4.33 -28.54 -21.32
C SER A 441 4.15 -27.38 -20.33
N PRO A 442 3.86 -27.64 -19.04
CA PRO A 442 3.49 -26.58 -18.10
C PRO A 442 4.65 -25.61 -17.86
N PRO A 443 4.42 -24.28 -17.96
CA PRO A 443 5.50 -23.29 -17.89
C PRO A 443 6.15 -23.24 -16.51
N LEU A 444 7.48 -23.38 -16.49
CA LEU A 444 8.28 -23.29 -15.27
C LEU A 444 8.19 -21.87 -14.68
N THR A 445 7.59 -21.79 -13.49
CA THR A 445 7.08 -20.58 -12.81
C THR A 445 7.27 -20.70 -11.30
N LEU A 446 7.09 -19.61 -10.53
CA LEU A 446 7.20 -19.63 -9.07
C LEU A 446 6.29 -20.71 -8.44
N VAL A 447 5.08 -20.85 -8.98
CA VAL A 447 4.10 -21.92 -8.67
C VAL A 447 4.71 -23.32 -8.72
N THR A 448 5.60 -23.59 -9.67
CA THR A 448 6.23 -24.91 -9.83
C THR A 448 7.12 -25.24 -8.63
N ILE A 449 7.90 -24.27 -8.13
CA ILE A 449 8.72 -24.43 -6.93
C ILE A 449 7.83 -24.60 -5.70
N ILE A 450 6.81 -23.74 -5.56
CA ILE A 450 5.87 -23.73 -4.42
C ILE A 450 5.19 -25.10 -4.25
N LEU A 451 4.88 -25.81 -5.34
CA LEU A 451 4.23 -27.12 -5.29
C LEU A 451 5.16 -28.33 -5.29
N LYS A 452 6.39 -28.22 -5.83
CA LYS A 452 7.26 -29.39 -6.11
C LYS A 452 8.62 -29.38 -5.42
N ASP A 453 9.12 -28.27 -4.90
CA ASP A 453 10.42 -28.27 -4.23
C ASP A 453 10.35 -29.01 -2.89
N LEU A 454 11.28 -29.93 -2.66
CA LEU A 454 11.37 -30.72 -1.43
C LEU A 454 11.68 -29.83 -0.21
N SER A 455 12.44 -28.75 -0.39
CA SER A 455 12.89 -27.90 0.71
C SER A 455 11.87 -26.83 1.10
N PRO A 456 11.33 -26.84 2.34
CA PRO A 456 10.39 -25.81 2.81
C PRO A 456 11.01 -24.41 2.79
N LYS A 457 12.34 -24.29 2.93
CA LYS A 457 13.06 -23.01 2.81
C LYS A 457 13.02 -22.46 1.39
N VAL A 458 13.17 -23.31 0.35
CA VAL A 458 13.06 -22.86 -1.05
C VAL A 458 11.61 -22.47 -1.39
N ARG A 459 10.62 -23.27 -0.94
CA ARG A 459 9.18 -22.95 -1.07
C ARG A 459 8.85 -21.60 -0.42
N LEU A 460 9.36 -21.35 0.79
CA LEU A 460 9.21 -20.07 1.51
C LEU A 460 9.76 -18.89 0.70
N CYS A 461 10.96 -18.98 0.13
CA CYS A 461 11.54 -17.91 -0.69
C CYS A 461 10.72 -17.65 -1.95
N ALA A 462 10.18 -18.68 -2.62
CA ALA A 462 9.31 -18.51 -3.79
C ALA A 462 7.98 -17.83 -3.42
N LEU A 463 7.39 -18.17 -2.28
CA LEU A 463 6.19 -17.48 -1.75
C LEU A 463 6.47 -16.03 -1.37
N GLN A 464 7.67 -15.70 -0.86
CA GLN A 464 8.08 -14.32 -0.59
C GLN A 464 8.21 -13.49 -1.87
N VAL A 465 8.80 -14.05 -2.94
CA VAL A 465 8.86 -13.41 -4.26
C VAL A 465 7.44 -13.16 -4.78
N LEU A 466 6.58 -14.18 -4.80
CA LEU A 466 5.20 -14.07 -5.28
C LEU A 466 4.40 -13.04 -4.47
N SER A 467 4.56 -13.00 -3.14
CA SER A 467 3.94 -12.00 -2.27
C SER A 467 4.42 -10.58 -2.62
N ALA A 468 5.71 -10.38 -2.91
CA ALA A 468 6.26 -9.09 -3.31
C ALA A 468 5.88 -8.67 -4.74
N MET A 469 5.52 -9.61 -5.62
CA MET A 469 4.90 -9.32 -6.92
C MET A 469 3.41 -8.94 -6.79
N LEU A 470 2.67 -9.60 -5.88
CA LEU A 470 1.26 -9.31 -5.61
C LEU A 470 1.03 -8.05 -4.78
N ASP A 471 1.97 -7.67 -3.91
CA ASP A 471 1.90 -6.42 -3.15
C ASP A 471 1.78 -5.20 -4.10
N SER A 472 0.78 -4.37 -3.84
CA SER A 472 0.44 -3.18 -4.64
C SER A 472 0.14 -3.48 -6.12
N SER A 473 -0.34 -4.69 -6.44
CA SER A 473 -0.75 -5.10 -7.79
C SER A 473 -2.18 -4.72 -8.18
N ARG A 474 -2.99 -4.20 -7.24
CA ARG A 474 -4.42 -3.89 -7.42
C ARG A 474 -4.74 -3.09 -8.69
N GLN A 475 -3.93 -2.10 -9.07
CA GLN A 475 -4.16 -1.31 -10.29
C GLN A 475 -3.95 -2.12 -11.57
N PHE A 476 -3.00 -3.05 -11.57
CA PHE A 476 -2.72 -3.96 -12.69
C PHE A 476 -3.76 -5.07 -12.77
N LEU A 477 -4.06 -5.73 -11.64
CA LEU A 477 -5.04 -6.80 -11.57
C LEU A 477 -6.50 -6.32 -11.76
N ALA A 478 -6.82 -5.04 -11.50
CA ALA A 478 -8.16 -4.49 -11.70
C ALA A 478 -8.69 -4.61 -13.15
N VAL A 479 -7.80 -4.81 -14.14
CA VAL A 479 -8.16 -5.05 -15.55
C VAL A 479 -8.73 -6.46 -15.77
N ALA A 480 -8.49 -7.41 -14.87
CA ALA A 480 -8.91 -8.81 -15.01
C ALA A 480 -10.44 -8.99 -15.07
N GLU A 481 -10.92 -9.85 -15.97
CA GLU A 481 -12.34 -10.10 -16.19
C GLU A 481 -12.63 -11.50 -16.77
N ASP A 482 -13.67 -12.18 -16.29
CA ASP A 482 -14.10 -13.51 -16.76
C ASP A 482 -15.63 -13.70 -16.74
N THR A 483 -16.37 -12.60 -16.80
CA THR A 483 -17.85 -12.54 -16.82
C THR A 483 -18.46 -12.55 -18.23
N ALA A 484 -17.65 -12.31 -19.27
CA ALA A 484 -18.11 -12.27 -20.65
C ALA A 484 -18.26 -13.67 -21.29
N SER A 485 -19.25 -13.83 -22.17
CA SER A 485 -19.47 -15.08 -22.92
C SER A 485 -18.36 -15.35 -23.94
N PRO A 486 -17.88 -16.60 -24.11
CA PRO A 486 -16.76 -16.92 -25.00
C PRO A 486 -17.15 -16.86 -26.48
N ARG A 487 -16.93 -15.72 -27.13
CA ARG A 487 -17.20 -15.50 -28.57
C ARG A 487 -16.16 -14.61 -29.29
N THR A 488 -14.87 -14.81 -29.01
CA THR A 488 -13.76 -14.23 -29.79
C THR A 488 -12.72 -15.30 -30.12
N SER A 489 -12.14 -15.23 -31.32
CA SER A 489 -10.98 -16.05 -31.74
C SER A 489 -9.63 -15.55 -31.20
N TYR A 490 -9.67 -14.53 -30.33
CA TYR A 490 -8.55 -13.91 -29.67
C TYR A 490 -8.82 -13.85 -28.16
N THR A 491 -7.83 -14.23 -27.36
CA THR A 491 -7.88 -14.17 -25.89
C THR A 491 -7.47 -12.77 -25.43
N PRO A 492 -8.37 -11.97 -24.84
CA PRO A 492 -8.02 -10.62 -24.38
C PRO A 492 -7.16 -10.68 -23.11
N PHE A 493 -6.27 -9.70 -22.95
CA PHE A 493 -5.38 -9.60 -21.79
C PHE A 493 -6.10 -9.62 -20.43
N SER A 494 -7.32 -9.05 -20.35
CA SER A 494 -8.17 -9.11 -19.16
C SER A 494 -8.57 -10.54 -18.78
N PHE A 495 -8.82 -11.41 -19.76
CA PHE A 495 -9.09 -12.83 -19.53
C PHE A 495 -7.83 -13.58 -19.09
N THR A 496 -6.67 -13.26 -19.68
CA THR A 496 -5.37 -13.85 -19.29
C THR A 496 -4.99 -13.52 -17.85
N LEU A 497 -5.21 -12.28 -17.39
CA LEU A 497 -5.05 -11.96 -15.98
C LEU A 497 -6.06 -12.69 -15.08
N ALA A 498 -7.28 -12.90 -15.57
CA ALA A 498 -8.29 -13.64 -14.82
C ALA A 498 -7.94 -15.13 -14.69
N THR A 499 -7.42 -15.78 -15.74
CA THR A 499 -6.90 -17.17 -15.67
C THR A 499 -5.70 -17.25 -14.75
N ALA A 500 -4.76 -16.30 -14.81
CA ALA A 500 -3.63 -16.25 -13.87
C ALA A 500 -4.08 -16.12 -12.41
N ILE A 501 -5.06 -15.26 -12.10
CA ILE A 501 -5.65 -15.15 -10.74
C ILE A 501 -6.28 -16.48 -10.30
N ARG A 502 -7.04 -17.16 -11.18
CA ARG A 502 -7.65 -18.47 -10.87
C ARG A 502 -6.59 -19.55 -10.60
N GLU A 503 -5.53 -19.57 -11.39
CA GLU A 503 -4.44 -20.55 -11.23
C GLU A 503 -3.60 -20.27 -9.99
N LEU A 504 -3.37 -19.00 -9.63
CA LEU A 504 -2.77 -18.61 -8.35
C LEU A 504 -3.63 -19.05 -7.16
N HIS A 505 -4.96 -18.87 -7.20
CA HIS A 505 -5.87 -19.44 -6.19
C HIS A 505 -5.74 -20.96 -6.10
N ARG A 506 -5.88 -21.67 -7.22
CA ARG A 506 -5.82 -23.14 -7.28
C ARG A 506 -4.50 -23.68 -6.70
N THR A 507 -3.38 -23.04 -7.03
CA THR A 507 -2.03 -23.51 -6.67
C THR A 507 -1.65 -23.15 -5.24
N LEU A 508 -2.01 -21.95 -4.75
CA LEU A 508 -1.85 -21.61 -3.33
C LEU A 508 -2.79 -22.44 -2.43
N SER A 509 -4.00 -22.78 -2.89
CA SER A 509 -4.89 -23.73 -2.21
C SER A 509 -4.29 -25.14 -2.09
N LEU A 510 -3.61 -25.64 -3.13
CA LEU A 510 -2.89 -26.91 -3.07
C LEU A 510 -1.66 -26.84 -2.15
N ALA A 511 -0.93 -25.72 -2.15
CA ALA A 511 0.18 -25.49 -1.23
C ALA A 511 -0.28 -25.46 0.24
N LEU A 512 -1.41 -24.81 0.52
CA LEU A 512 -2.02 -24.72 1.87
C LEU A 512 -2.31 -26.11 2.46
N LEU A 513 -2.91 -27.00 1.67
CA LEU A 513 -3.28 -28.37 2.07
C LEU A 513 -2.09 -29.36 2.07
N ALA A 514 -0.96 -28.97 1.49
CA ALA A 514 0.24 -29.79 1.43
C ALA A 514 1.25 -29.44 2.53
N GLU A 515 1.46 -28.15 2.79
CA GLU A 515 2.59 -27.64 3.57
C GLU A 515 2.57 -28.07 5.05
N THR A 516 3.73 -28.53 5.54
CA THR A 516 3.95 -29.01 6.91
C THR A 516 4.79 -28.06 7.75
N SER A 517 5.60 -27.19 7.13
CA SER A 517 6.39 -26.15 7.82
C SER A 517 5.50 -24.99 8.27
N PRO A 518 5.35 -24.70 9.58
CA PRO A 518 4.51 -23.58 10.05
C PRO A 518 4.95 -22.21 9.51
N GLN A 519 6.26 -22.02 9.30
CA GLN A 519 6.82 -20.78 8.74
C GLN A 519 6.47 -20.64 7.24
N THR A 520 6.49 -21.74 6.50
CA THR A 520 6.13 -21.73 5.06
C THR A 520 4.62 -21.63 4.89
N LEU A 521 3.83 -22.34 5.72
CA LEU A 521 2.37 -22.27 5.79
C LEU A 521 1.89 -20.84 6.10
N THR A 522 2.52 -20.18 7.08
CA THR A 522 2.34 -18.74 7.38
C THR A 522 2.51 -17.88 6.13
N GLN A 523 3.51 -18.15 5.29
CA GLN A 523 3.73 -17.39 4.06
C GLN A 523 2.74 -17.75 2.93
N VAL A 524 2.26 -19.00 2.82
CA VAL A 524 1.18 -19.37 1.88
C VAL A 524 -0.08 -18.54 2.18
N ILE A 525 -0.46 -18.46 3.46
CA ILE A 525 -1.66 -17.74 3.90
C ILE A 525 -1.51 -16.23 3.68
N LYS A 526 -0.33 -15.65 3.95
CA LYS A 526 -0.02 -14.25 3.61
C LYS A 526 -0.08 -13.99 2.10
N CYS A 527 0.41 -14.93 1.27
CA CYS A 527 0.35 -14.81 -0.18
C CYS A 527 -1.09 -14.82 -0.71
N LEU A 528 -1.95 -15.68 -0.14
CA LEU A 528 -3.40 -15.68 -0.37
C LEU A 528 -4.05 -14.35 0.05
N ALA A 529 -3.68 -13.78 1.21
CA ALA A 529 -4.20 -12.48 1.65
C ALA A 529 -3.82 -11.35 0.67
N TYR A 530 -2.58 -11.32 0.17
CA TYR A 530 -2.18 -10.38 -0.88
C TYR A 530 -2.98 -10.57 -2.19
N LEU A 531 -3.24 -11.81 -2.62
CA LEU A 531 -4.08 -12.08 -3.80
C LEU A 531 -5.53 -11.59 -3.60
N VAL A 532 -6.10 -11.80 -2.42
CA VAL A 532 -7.46 -11.37 -2.04
C VAL A 532 -7.58 -9.84 -1.93
N ALA A 533 -6.57 -9.15 -1.42
CA ALA A 533 -6.56 -7.68 -1.32
C ALA A 533 -6.41 -6.96 -2.68
N ASN A 534 -5.91 -7.62 -3.72
CA ASN A 534 -5.58 -7.00 -5.01
C ASN A 534 -6.47 -7.43 -6.20
N ALA A 535 -7.11 -8.61 -6.18
CA ALA A 535 -7.89 -9.12 -7.32
C ALA A 535 -9.35 -8.58 -7.38
N PRO A 536 -9.90 -8.30 -8.58
CA PRO A 536 -11.22 -7.70 -8.75
C PRO A 536 -12.37 -8.75 -8.80
N TYR A 537 -12.65 -9.43 -7.68
CA TYR A 537 -13.71 -10.45 -7.59
C TYR A 537 -15.07 -10.07 -8.19
N HIS A 538 -15.47 -8.78 -8.17
CA HIS A 538 -16.71 -8.32 -8.83
C HIS A 538 -16.72 -8.47 -10.37
N ARG A 539 -15.57 -8.73 -11.01
CA ARG A 539 -15.40 -9.00 -12.46
C ARG A 539 -14.93 -10.44 -12.75
N LEU A 540 -14.76 -11.26 -11.71
CA LEU A 540 -14.36 -12.66 -11.81
C LEU A 540 -15.59 -13.55 -11.60
N ARG A 541 -15.47 -14.84 -11.93
CA ARG A 541 -16.53 -15.81 -11.62
C ARG A 541 -16.55 -16.09 -10.12
N PRO A 542 -17.73 -16.07 -9.45
CA PRO A 542 -17.84 -16.39 -8.04
C PRO A 542 -17.37 -17.81 -7.70
N GLY A 543 -17.03 -18.04 -6.43
CA GLY A 543 -16.68 -19.34 -5.87
C GLY A 543 -15.22 -19.46 -5.40
N LEU A 544 -14.33 -18.57 -5.89
CA LEU A 544 -12.93 -18.53 -5.47
C LEU A 544 -12.79 -18.24 -3.98
N LEU A 545 -13.58 -17.28 -3.47
CA LEU A 545 -13.57 -16.92 -2.05
C LEU A 545 -14.26 -17.99 -1.21
N THR A 546 -15.34 -18.59 -1.74
CA THR A 546 -16.09 -19.69 -1.12
C THR A 546 -15.23 -20.93 -0.90
N GLN A 547 -14.39 -21.30 -1.86
CA GLN A 547 -13.45 -22.40 -1.71
C GLN A 547 -12.40 -22.07 -0.63
N LEU A 548 -11.79 -20.89 -0.71
CA LEU A 548 -10.74 -20.45 0.21
C LEU A 548 -11.24 -20.33 1.66
N TRP A 549 -12.44 -19.78 1.86
CA TRP A 549 -13.11 -19.64 3.16
C TRP A 549 -13.30 -20.98 3.87
N LYS A 550 -13.68 -22.03 3.11
CA LYS A 550 -13.84 -23.40 3.64
C LYS A 550 -12.49 -24.04 3.94
N GLN A 551 -11.49 -23.85 3.08
CA GLN A 551 -10.16 -24.44 3.26
C GLN A 551 -9.35 -23.82 4.41
N ILE A 552 -9.49 -22.52 4.69
CA ILE A 552 -8.72 -21.85 5.75
C ILE A 552 -9.30 -22.08 7.16
N ARG A 553 -10.58 -22.44 7.29
CA ARG A 553 -11.30 -22.58 8.57
C ARG A 553 -10.60 -23.47 9.62
N PRO A 554 -9.98 -24.62 9.28
CA PRO A 554 -9.28 -25.46 10.27
C PRO A 554 -8.07 -24.76 10.94
N TYR A 555 -7.41 -23.84 10.24
CA TYR A 555 -6.16 -23.23 10.68
C TYR A 555 -6.36 -22.13 11.74
N VAL A 556 -7.61 -21.72 12.03
CA VAL A 556 -7.97 -20.75 13.08
C VAL A 556 -7.46 -21.15 14.47
N ARG A 557 -7.50 -22.46 14.77
CA ARG A 557 -7.05 -23.07 16.05
C ARG A 557 -5.68 -23.77 15.93
N HIS A 558 -4.87 -23.41 14.92
CA HIS A 558 -3.54 -24.00 14.71
C HIS A 558 -2.55 -23.69 15.86
N ARG A 559 -1.64 -24.61 16.20
CA ARG A 559 -0.71 -24.49 17.35
C ARG A 559 0.23 -23.27 17.27
N ASP A 560 0.72 -22.93 16.07
CA ASP A 560 1.58 -21.75 15.85
C ASP A 560 0.75 -20.45 15.74
N VAL A 561 1.04 -19.50 16.62
CA VAL A 561 0.44 -18.16 16.69
C VAL A 561 0.55 -17.39 15.36
N ASN A 562 1.67 -17.51 14.64
CA ASN A 562 1.91 -16.80 13.38
C ASN A 562 0.96 -17.27 12.27
N VAL A 563 0.62 -18.56 12.27
CA VAL A 563 -0.39 -19.13 11.36
C VAL A 563 -1.76 -18.57 11.71
N ARG A 564 -2.16 -18.58 12.99
CA ARG A 564 -3.45 -18.04 13.45
C ARG A 564 -3.63 -16.56 13.11
N VAL A 565 -2.61 -15.73 13.35
CA VAL A 565 -2.61 -14.31 12.94
C VAL A 565 -2.80 -14.20 11.43
N SER A 566 -2.03 -14.96 10.65
CA SER A 566 -2.14 -14.91 9.17
C SER A 566 -3.52 -15.35 8.66
N VAL A 567 -4.17 -16.32 9.32
CA VAL A 567 -5.55 -16.74 9.04
C VAL A 567 -6.53 -15.58 9.27
N LEU A 568 -6.38 -14.85 10.38
CA LEU A 568 -7.19 -13.67 10.67
C LEU A 568 -6.90 -12.52 9.68
N THR A 569 -5.64 -12.29 9.28
CA THR A 569 -5.28 -11.35 8.20
C THR A 569 -5.96 -11.72 6.88
N LEU A 570 -6.03 -13.02 6.54
CA LEU A 570 -6.73 -13.48 5.34
C LEU A 570 -8.26 -13.29 5.47
N TYR A 571 -8.87 -13.56 6.63
CA TYR A 571 -10.26 -13.20 6.87
C TYR A 571 -10.50 -11.68 6.77
N GLY A 572 -9.58 -10.85 7.27
CA GLY A 572 -9.58 -9.39 7.09
C GLY A 572 -9.54 -8.97 5.62
N ALA A 573 -8.68 -9.59 4.81
CA ALA A 573 -8.65 -9.37 3.36
C ALA A 573 -9.95 -9.81 2.67
N LEU A 574 -10.53 -10.95 3.07
CA LEU A 574 -11.78 -11.48 2.55
C LEU A 574 -12.97 -10.54 2.85
N VAL A 575 -13.06 -9.97 4.05
CA VAL A 575 -14.16 -9.04 4.40
C VAL A 575 -13.93 -7.60 3.94
N THR A 576 -12.71 -7.19 3.59
CA THR A 576 -12.44 -5.85 3.03
C THR A 576 -12.46 -5.79 1.50
N THR A 577 -12.23 -6.91 0.80
CA THR A 577 -12.14 -6.89 -0.66
C THR A 577 -13.49 -6.60 -1.31
N GLN A 578 -13.61 -5.39 -1.90
CA GLN A 578 -14.82 -4.93 -2.61
C GLN A 578 -16.11 -4.98 -1.75
N ALA A 579 -15.98 -4.75 -0.43
CA ALA A 579 -17.12 -4.78 0.48
C ALA A 579 -18.17 -3.68 0.17
N PRO A 580 -19.48 -3.97 0.23
CA PRO A 580 -20.07 -5.31 0.43
C PRO A 580 -20.03 -6.16 -0.85
N LEU A 581 -19.40 -7.34 -0.78
CA LEU A 581 -19.32 -8.29 -1.89
C LEU A 581 -20.34 -9.43 -1.69
N PRO A 582 -21.27 -9.70 -2.63
CA PRO A 582 -22.36 -10.66 -2.42
C PRO A 582 -21.91 -12.09 -2.05
N GLU A 583 -20.78 -12.57 -2.61
CA GLU A 583 -20.24 -13.88 -2.24
C GLU A 583 -19.83 -13.94 -0.76
N VAL A 584 -19.21 -12.87 -0.24
CA VAL A 584 -18.78 -12.79 1.16
C VAL A 584 -19.97 -12.55 2.09
N GLN A 585 -20.97 -11.77 1.66
CA GLN A 585 -22.22 -11.62 2.40
C GLN A 585 -22.92 -12.96 2.62
N LEU A 586 -22.97 -13.83 1.60
CA LEU A 586 -23.51 -15.19 1.72
C LEU A 586 -22.65 -16.09 2.62
N LEU A 587 -21.31 -15.98 2.56
CA LEU A 587 -20.40 -16.75 3.42
C LEU A 587 -20.54 -16.38 4.91
N LEU A 588 -20.76 -15.10 5.21
CA LEU A 588 -21.02 -14.61 6.58
C LEU A 588 -22.35 -15.09 7.16
N GLN A 589 -23.33 -15.43 6.30
CA GLN A 589 -24.67 -15.89 6.67
C GLN A 589 -24.82 -17.42 6.72
N GLN A 590 -23.74 -18.20 6.49
CA GLN A 590 -23.83 -19.67 6.55
C GLN A 590 -23.94 -20.15 8.02
N PRO A 591 -24.89 -21.04 8.34
CA PRO A 591 -25.07 -21.54 9.69
C PRO A 591 -23.90 -22.44 10.12
N ASP A 592 -23.68 -22.53 11.43
CA ASP A 592 -22.57 -23.30 11.99
C ASP A 592 -22.84 -24.81 12.00
N HIS A 593 -22.52 -25.45 10.88
CA HIS A 593 -22.26 -26.90 10.80
C HIS A 593 -21.01 -27.27 11.62
N SER A 594 -21.17 -27.26 12.94
CA SER A 594 -20.17 -27.64 13.93
C SER A 594 -20.30 -29.12 14.34
N SER A 595 -19.35 -29.63 15.13
CA SER A 595 -19.39 -30.95 15.78
C SER A 595 -19.49 -32.20 14.87
N SER A 596 -18.50 -32.40 13.99
CA SER A 596 -18.11 -33.76 13.58
C SER A 596 -16.60 -33.85 13.34
N MET A 597 -15.81 -33.83 14.42
CA MET A 597 -14.38 -34.16 14.34
C MET A 597 -14.19 -35.68 14.25
N GLY A 598 -14.20 -36.19 13.01
CA GLY A 598 -13.60 -37.48 12.66
C GLY A 598 -12.26 -37.26 11.97
N VAL A 599 -11.28 -38.14 12.20
CA VAL A 599 -9.98 -38.08 11.51
C VAL A 599 -10.15 -38.49 10.05
N PHE A 600 -10.22 -37.51 9.15
CA PHE A 600 -10.31 -37.76 7.71
C PHE A 600 -8.93 -38.01 7.09
N THR A 601 -8.55 -39.28 6.96
CA THR A 601 -7.56 -39.71 5.97
C THR A 601 -8.09 -39.45 4.55
N PRO A 602 -7.33 -38.80 3.66
CA PRO A 602 -7.85 -38.41 2.35
C PRO A 602 -7.74 -39.55 1.32
N GLN A 603 -8.84 -40.31 1.14
CA GLN A 603 -9.06 -41.11 -0.05
C GLN A 603 -10.44 -40.82 -0.66
N ASP A 604 -10.46 -40.77 -1.99
CA ASP A 604 -11.59 -40.71 -2.93
C ASP A 604 -12.83 -39.87 -2.62
N SER A 605 -12.87 -38.70 -3.26
CA SER A 605 -14.11 -37.99 -3.62
C SER A 605 -13.96 -37.26 -4.96
N GLY A 606 -13.36 -37.95 -5.94
CA GLY A 606 -13.40 -37.53 -7.34
C GLY A 606 -14.76 -37.84 -7.99
N LEU A 607 -15.01 -37.25 -9.16
CA LEU A 607 -16.10 -37.62 -10.08
C LEU A 607 -17.56 -37.33 -9.67
N SER A 608 -17.92 -36.05 -9.47
CA SER A 608 -19.26 -35.58 -9.90
C SER A 608 -19.32 -34.06 -10.17
N TRP A 609 -19.00 -33.64 -11.39
CA TRP A 609 -19.35 -32.29 -11.91
C TRP A 609 -19.52 -32.22 -13.44
N ARG A 610 -19.58 -33.35 -14.16
CA ARG A 610 -19.82 -33.39 -15.61
C ARG A 610 -21.26 -33.78 -15.95
N GLN A 611 -22.20 -32.86 -15.71
CA GLN A 611 -23.45 -32.77 -16.48
C GLN A 611 -23.86 -31.29 -16.58
N ARG A 612 -24.55 -30.92 -17.66
CA ARG A 612 -24.63 -29.53 -18.14
C ARG A 612 -25.95 -29.26 -18.87
N ASP A 613 -26.50 -28.07 -18.64
CA ASP A 613 -27.56 -27.36 -19.41
C ASP A 613 -28.93 -28.08 -19.59
N GLY A 614 -30.03 -27.42 -19.19
CA GLY A 614 -31.35 -28.08 -19.07
C GLY A 614 -32.65 -27.24 -19.13
N VAL A 615 -32.59 -25.94 -19.46
CA VAL A 615 -33.69 -25.12 -20.03
C VAL A 615 -35.00 -24.85 -19.22
N SER A 616 -35.46 -23.58 -19.28
CA SER A 616 -36.83 -23.06 -19.00
C SER A 616 -37.30 -22.83 -17.55
N SER A 617 -38.45 -22.15 -17.42
CA SER A 617 -38.74 -21.17 -16.35
C SER A 617 -40.08 -21.46 -15.59
N PRO A 618 -40.76 -20.53 -14.87
CA PRO A 618 -41.24 -20.82 -13.52
C PRO A 618 -42.75 -21.12 -13.40
N SER A 619 -43.17 -21.60 -12.22
CA SER A 619 -44.59 -21.69 -11.81
C SER A 619 -44.76 -21.56 -10.29
N ARG A 620 -45.97 -21.22 -9.84
CA ARG A 620 -46.31 -20.87 -8.44
C ARG A 620 -47.14 -21.97 -7.74
N THR A 621 -47.33 -21.75 -6.43
CA THR A 621 -48.40 -22.23 -5.52
C THR A 621 -48.32 -23.65 -4.91
N PRO A 622 -48.81 -23.86 -3.67
CA PRO A 622 -48.55 -25.07 -2.87
C PRO A 622 -49.80 -25.94 -2.57
N VAL A 623 -49.59 -27.17 -2.07
CA VAL A 623 -50.64 -28.07 -1.56
C VAL A 623 -50.22 -28.68 -0.21
N LYS A 624 -51.20 -29.12 0.62
CA LYS A 624 -51.07 -29.37 2.07
C LYS A 624 -50.98 -30.85 2.49
N HIS A 625 -50.46 -31.03 3.71
CA HIS A 625 -50.54 -32.15 4.68
C HIS A 625 -51.52 -33.34 4.47
N SER A 626 -51.05 -34.51 4.92
CA SER A 626 -51.81 -35.51 5.70
C SER A 626 -50.85 -36.12 6.76
N GLN A 627 -50.98 -35.89 8.07
CA GLN A 627 -51.98 -36.39 9.04
C GLN A 627 -51.82 -37.86 9.48
N ARG A 628 -51.41 -38.05 10.77
CA ARG A 628 -51.97 -38.93 11.84
C ARG A 628 -50.88 -39.18 12.92
N SER A 629 -51.01 -38.67 14.15
CA SER A 629 -51.75 -39.19 15.34
C SER A 629 -51.15 -40.49 15.91
N SER A 630 -50.87 -40.67 17.21
CA SER A 630 -50.98 -39.82 18.43
C SER A 630 -50.19 -40.52 19.59
N SER A 631 -50.25 -40.24 20.91
CA SER A 631 -51.13 -39.43 21.79
C SER A 631 -50.50 -39.13 23.18
N THR A 632 -50.92 -38.01 23.79
CA THR A 632 -51.11 -37.76 25.25
C THR A 632 -50.03 -38.16 26.27
N HIS A 633 -49.33 -37.16 26.83
CA HIS A 633 -49.70 -36.57 28.13
C HIS A 633 -49.13 -35.14 28.28
N SER A 634 -49.68 -34.38 29.24
CA SER A 634 -49.40 -32.96 29.52
C SER A 634 -49.85 -32.64 30.96
N PRO A 635 -49.42 -31.55 31.65
CA PRO A 635 -48.57 -30.46 31.18
C PRO A 635 -47.32 -30.17 32.04
N HIS A 636 -46.22 -29.86 31.36
CA HIS A 636 -45.31 -28.79 31.75
C HIS A 636 -45.05 -27.93 30.51
N ILE A 637 -44.67 -26.66 30.69
CA ILE A 637 -44.34 -25.75 29.60
C ILE A 637 -42.81 -25.63 29.50
N PRO A 638 -42.16 -26.25 28.49
CA PRO A 638 -40.92 -25.74 27.93
C PRO A 638 -41.25 -24.70 26.87
N HIS A 639 -40.58 -23.54 26.92
CA HIS A 639 -40.61 -22.59 25.82
C HIS A 639 -40.04 -23.25 24.57
N THR A 640 -40.72 -23.12 23.43
CA THR A 640 -40.15 -23.48 22.13
C THR A 640 -38.93 -22.59 21.86
N PRO A 641 -37.73 -23.14 21.60
CA PRO A 641 -36.62 -22.35 21.09
C PRO A 641 -37.04 -21.69 19.78
N GLY A 642 -36.93 -20.36 19.72
CA GLY A 642 -37.40 -19.58 18.57
C GLY A 642 -36.50 -19.74 17.35
N GLU A 643 -37.00 -19.33 16.18
CA GLU A 643 -36.29 -19.38 14.89
C GLU A 643 -35.07 -18.40 14.82
N GLU A 644 -34.76 -17.71 15.91
CA GLU A 644 -33.69 -16.71 16.03
C GLU A 644 -32.27 -17.31 15.98
N ASP A 645 -32.09 -18.57 16.41
CA ASP A 645 -30.77 -19.21 16.49
C ASP A 645 -30.08 -19.44 15.12
N SER A 646 -30.82 -19.30 14.02
CA SER A 646 -30.34 -19.62 12.66
C SER A 646 -29.57 -18.49 11.95
N ARG A 647 -29.15 -17.42 12.65
CA ARG A 647 -28.46 -16.24 12.03
C ARG A 647 -27.21 -15.74 12.76
N ARG A 648 -26.51 -16.61 13.48
CA ARG A 648 -25.25 -16.25 14.18
C ARG A 648 -24.11 -15.98 13.18
N LEU A 649 -23.51 -14.78 13.23
CA LEU A 649 -22.35 -14.41 12.41
C LEU A 649 -21.09 -15.09 12.95
N TRP A 650 -20.79 -16.31 12.49
CA TRP A 650 -19.67 -17.12 12.98
C TRP A 650 -18.34 -16.35 13.10
N LEU A 651 -17.94 -15.58 12.08
CA LEU A 651 -16.67 -14.85 12.09
C LEU A 651 -16.66 -13.71 13.12
N LEU A 652 -17.81 -13.08 13.38
CA LEU A 652 -17.94 -12.08 14.43
C LEU A 652 -17.79 -12.75 15.80
N GLN A 653 -18.56 -13.79 16.08
CA GLN A 653 -18.50 -14.47 17.38
C GLN A 653 -17.16 -15.18 17.63
N LEU A 654 -16.48 -15.67 16.58
CA LEU A 654 -15.09 -16.12 16.66
C LEU A 654 -14.16 -15.00 17.15
N CYS A 655 -14.19 -13.83 16.51
CA CYS A 655 -13.32 -12.73 16.90
C CYS A 655 -13.66 -12.17 18.29
N VAL A 656 -14.95 -12.09 18.65
CA VAL A 656 -15.41 -11.78 20.02
C VAL A 656 -14.82 -12.76 21.03
N THR A 657 -14.87 -14.07 20.74
CA THR A 657 -14.31 -15.13 21.58
C THR A 657 -12.81 -14.97 21.75
N LEU A 658 -12.05 -14.88 20.64
CA LEU A 658 -10.59 -14.72 20.65
C LEU A 658 -10.12 -13.47 21.40
N VAL A 659 -10.94 -12.42 21.46
CA VAL A 659 -10.61 -11.16 22.14
C VAL A 659 -10.97 -11.19 23.63
N THR A 660 -12.03 -11.90 24.03
CA THR A 660 -12.66 -11.70 25.36
C THR A 660 -12.78 -12.93 26.25
N GLN A 661 -12.52 -14.14 25.73
CA GLN A 661 -12.54 -15.38 26.51
C GLN A 661 -11.11 -15.86 26.83
N PRO A 662 -10.89 -16.52 27.98
CA PRO A 662 -9.64 -17.23 28.21
C PRO A 662 -9.48 -18.37 27.19
N ARG A 663 -8.23 -18.77 26.95
CA ARG A 663 -7.91 -19.87 26.05
C ARG A 663 -8.46 -21.18 26.60
N GLU A 664 -9.15 -21.95 25.75
CA GLU A 664 -9.47 -23.35 26.01
C GLU A 664 -8.15 -24.14 26.06
N ASP A 665 -7.78 -24.67 27.23
CA ASP A 665 -6.57 -25.49 27.36
C ASP A 665 -6.75 -26.81 26.61
N GLN A 666 -5.84 -27.05 25.65
CA GLN A 666 -5.68 -28.34 25.01
C GLN A 666 -4.96 -29.25 26.01
N SER A 667 -5.78 -29.97 26.80
CA SER A 667 -5.34 -30.81 27.92
C SER A 667 -4.49 -31.99 27.44
N ASP A 668 -3.17 -31.82 27.45
CA ASP A 668 -2.15 -32.83 27.13
C ASP A 668 -0.82 -32.52 27.86
N SER A 669 -0.88 -32.29 29.17
CA SER A 669 0.19 -32.53 30.18
C SER A 669 -0.21 -31.91 31.53
N GLU A 670 0.13 -32.55 32.64
CA GLU A 670 -0.04 -31.97 33.99
C GLU A 670 0.94 -30.81 34.24
N GLY A 671 0.48 -29.80 34.99
CA GLY A 671 1.26 -28.60 35.33
C GLY A 671 0.48 -27.63 36.22
N VAL A 672 0.52 -27.84 37.54
CA VAL A 672 -0.21 -27.03 38.52
C VAL A 672 0.32 -25.59 38.53
N GLY A 673 -0.56 -24.61 38.26
CA GLY A 673 -0.27 -23.17 38.44
C GLY A 673 -0.56 -22.26 37.24
N GLY A 674 -0.94 -22.80 36.08
CA GLY A 674 -1.37 -21.99 34.94
C GLY A 674 -2.74 -21.35 35.15
N GLY A 675 -2.79 -20.03 35.41
CA GLY A 675 -4.05 -19.28 35.38
C GLY A 675 -4.59 -19.15 33.95
N ALA A 676 -5.92 -19.18 33.80
CA ALA A 676 -6.62 -19.20 32.51
C ALA A 676 -6.35 -17.93 31.68
N ALA A 677 -5.29 -17.97 30.87
CA ALA A 677 -4.78 -16.80 30.15
C ALA A 677 -5.62 -16.47 28.91
N LEU A 678 -5.75 -15.17 28.61
CA LEU A 678 -6.29 -14.68 27.34
C LEU A 678 -5.33 -15.02 26.19
N GLU A 679 -5.85 -15.00 24.96
CA GLU A 679 -5.06 -15.25 23.75
C GLU A 679 -3.88 -14.27 23.60
N PRO A 680 -2.76 -14.67 22.94
CA PRO A 680 -1.62 -13.78 22.75
C PRO A 680 -2.01 -12.46 22.06
N PRO A 681 -1.47 -11.30 22.48
CA PRO A 681 -1.86 -9.99 21.93
C PRO A 681 -1.90 -9.90 20.39
N PRO A 682 -0.97 -10.50 19.62
CA PRO A 682 -1.06 -10.51 18.15
C PRO A 682 -2.36 -11.12 17.60
N VAL A 683 -2.90 -12.17 18.23
CA VAL A 683 -4.16 -12.81 17.83
C VAL A 683 -5.34 -11.90 18.16
N ARG A 684 -5.33 -11.29 19.35
CA ARG A 684 -6.40 -10.38 19.83
C ARG A 684 -6.46 -9.09 18.99
N LEU A 685 -5.31 -8.52 18.64
CA LEU A 685 -5.20 -7.33 17.79
C LEU A 685 -5.73 -7.60 16.38
N GLU A 686 -5.35 -8.72 15.76
CA GLU A 686 -5.83 -9.07 14.41
C GLU A 686 -7.33 -9.39 14.41
N ALA A 687 -7.83 -10.08 15.44
CA ALA A 687 -9.26 -10.35 15.62
C ALA A 687 -10.09 -9.05 15.78
N LEU A 688 -9.57 -8.05 16.53
CA LEU A 688 -10.19 -6.72 16.60
C LEU A 688 -10.20 -6.00 15.25
N GLN A 689 -9.13 -6.10 14.46
CA GLN A 689 -9.11 -5.53 13.11
C GLN A 689 -10.15 -6.21 12.20
N VAL A 690 -10.30 -7.54 12.26
CA VAL A 690 -11.37 -8.26 11.55
C VAL A 690 -12.76 -7.79 11.98
N LEU A 691 -12.99 -7.51 13.27
CA LEU A 691 -14.26 -6.92 13.75
C LEU A 691 -14.51 -5.52 13.18
N SER A 692 -13.52 -4.61 13.21
CA SER A 692 -13.65 -3.28 12.60
C SER A 692 -13.92 -3.37 11.10
N HIS A 693 -13.27 -4.29 10.39
CA HIS A 693 -13.50 -4.51 8.96
C HIS A 693 -14.90 -5.09 8.66
N LEU A 694 -15.40 -6.01 9.49
CA LEU A 694 -16.76 -6.55 9.38
C LEU A 694 -17.81 -5.45 9.57
N VAL A 695 -17.67 -4.65 10.63
CA VAL A 695 -18.57 -3.53 10.95
C VAL A 695 -18.60 -2.51 9.81
N ARG A 696 -17.43 -2.14 9.29
CA ARG A 696 -17.29 -1.17 8.19
C ARG A 696 -17.81 -1.69 6.85
N GLY A 697 -17.61 -2.98 6.54
CA GLY A 697 -17.93 -3.57 5.24
C GLY A 697 -19.34 -4.16 5.14
N TYR A 698 -19.91 -4.63 6.25
CA TYR A 698 -21.17 -5.37 6.31
C TYR A 698 -22.09 -4.89 7.44
N PHE A 699 -22.12 -3.58 7.69
CA PHE A 699 -22.92 -2.97 8.76
C PHE A 699 -24.38 -3.48 8.89
N PRO A 700 -25.14 -3.70 7.79
CA PRO A 700 -26.51 -4.23 7.88
C PRO A 700 -26.63 -5.63 8.50
N LEU A 701 -25.53 -6.38 8.61
CA LEU A 701 -25.44 -7.65 9.34
C LEU A 701 -24.94 -7.44 10.78
N THR A 702 -23.90 -6.63 10.97
CA THR A 702 -23.29 -6.43 12.30
C THR A 702 -24.13 -5.57 13.24
N GLN A 703 -25.06 -4.76 12.72
CA GLN A 703 -25.94 -3.92 13.53
C GLN A 703 -26.74 -4.70 14.59
N HIS A 704 -27.08 -5.96 14.33
CA HIS A 704 -27.78 -6.85 15.27
C HIS A 704 -26.92 -7.23 16.49
N TYR A 705 -25.61 -6.98 16.44
CA TYR A 705 -24.64 -7.30 17.49
C TYR A 705 -24.23 -6.07 18.32
N LEU A 706 -25.05 -5.02 18.30
CA LEU A 706 -24.84 -3.75 19.01
C LEU A 706 -24.40 -3.93 20.48
N CYS A 707 -25.07 -4.82 21.22
CA CYS A 707 -24.73 -5.08 22.62
C CYS A 707 -23.41 -5.86 22.78
N GLU A 708 -23.18 -6.91 21.98
CA GLU A 708 -21.90 -7.65 21.99
C GLU A 708 -20.71 -6.75 21.65
N ILE A 709 -20.85 -5.90 20.63
CA ILE A 709 -19.81 -4.95 20.19
C ILE A 709 -19.51 -3.92 21.29
N GLY A 710 -20.55 -3.37 21.93
CA GLY A 710 -20.39 -2.48 23.09
C GLY A 710 -19.65 -3.13 24.25
N GLN A 711 -20.03 -4.37 24.62
CA GLN A 711 -19.37 -5.12 25.69
C GLN A 711 -17.90 -5.45 25.36
N VAL A 712 -17.59 -5.85 24.12
CA VAL A 712 -16.21 -6.15 23.68
C VAL A 712 -15.35 -4.89 23.72
N SER A 713 -15.82 -3.79 23.14
CA SER A 713 -15.08 -2.52 23.19
C SER A 713 -14.89 -2.01 24.62
N ALA A 714 -15.89 -2.16 25.50
CA ALA A 714 -15.75 -1.83 26.93
C ALA A 714 -14.67 -2.69 27.62
N ARG A 715 -14.63 -4.00 27.38
CA ARG A 715 -13.55 -4.88 27.89
C ARG A 715 -12.19 -4.45 27.36
N CYS A 716 -12.06 -4.20 26.05
CA CYS A 716 -10.80 -3.77 25.43
C CYS A 716 -10.30 -2.40 25.92
N LEU A 717 -11.20 -1.46 26.23
CA LEU A 717 -10.86 -0.18 26.84
C LEU A 717 -10.52 -0.29 28.34
N GLY A 718 -10.88 -1.40 29.00
CA GLY A 718 -10.53 -1.71 30.39
C GLY A 718 -9.17 -2.38 30.58
N GLU A 719 -8.57 -2.90 29.50
CA GLU A 719 -7.27 -3.60 29.48
C GLU A 719 -6.08 -2.73 29.89
N THR A 720 -4.92 -3.35 30.16
CA THR A 720 -3.66 -2.62 30.37
C THR A 720 -2.86 -2.37 29.09
N ASP A 721 -3.09 -3.15 28.02
CA ASP A 721 -2.41 -2.95 26.74
C ASP A 721 -3.10 -1.85 25.92
N THR A 722 -2.45 -0.70 25.82
CA THR A 722 -2.83 0.46 25.00
C THR A 722 -3.12 0.09 23.53
N SER A 723 -2.48 -0.96 23.01
CA SER A 723 -2.72 -1.48 21.66
C SER A 723 -4.14 -2.08 21.54
N ILE A 724 -4.59 -2.79 22.57
CA ILE A 724 -5.94 -3.35 22.66
C ILE A 724 -6.97 -2.25 22.92
N GLN A 725 -6.68 -1.32 23.84
CA GLN A 725 -7.52 -0.13 24.08
C GLN A 725 -7.78 0.67 22.79
N LEU A 726 -6.72 0.91 22.00
CA LEU A 726 -6.79 1.64 20.74
C LEU A 726 -7.66 0.95 19.68
N HIS A 727 -7.63 -0.38 19.60
CA HIS A 727 -8.50 -1.10 18.67
C HIS A 727 -9.94 -1.23 19.19
N GLY A 728 -10.14 -1.29 20.52
CA GLY A 728 -11.47 -1.17 21.14
C GLY A 728 -12.16 0.16 20.85
N ALA A 729 -11.41 1.27 20.87
CA ALA A 729 -11.91 2.59 20.45
C ALA A 729 -12.29 2.62 18.96
N LYS A 730 -11.40 2.17 18.06
CA LYS A 730 -11.67 2.13 16.61
C LYS A 730 -12.87 1.27 16.24
N LEU A 731 -13.14 0.20 16.98
CA LEU A 731 -14.35 -0.61 16.79
C LEU A 731 -15.64 0.17 17.09
N LEU A 732 -15.62 1.04 18.12
CA LEU A 732 -16.74 1.97 18.39
C LEU A 732 -16.84 3.05 17.30
N GLU A 733 -15.73 3.63 16.86
CA GLU A 733 -15.69 4.66 15.81
C GLU A 733 -16.31 4.16 14.49
N GLU A 734 -15.93 2.97 14.02
CA GLU A 734 -16.48 2.37 12.80
C GLU A 734 -17.96 1.99 12.99
N PHE A 735 -18.36 1.53 14.19
CA PHE A 735 -19.76 1.16 14.48
C PHE A 735 -20.69 2.39 14.51
N GLY A 736 -20.30 3.45 15.21
CA GLY A 736 -21.00 4.74 15.20
C GLY A 736 -21.05 5.35 13.80
N SER A 737 -19.95 5.25 13.04
CA SER A 737 -19.90 5.69 11.64
C SER A 737 -20.84 4.88 10.73
N GLY A 738 -21.09 3.60 11.04
CA GLY A 738 -22.09 2.77 10.37
C GLY A 738 -23.52 3.23 10.68
N ILE A 739 -23.84 3.50 11.95
CA ILE A 739 -25.13 4.06 12.35
C ILE A 739 -25.38 5.41 11.66
N ILE A 740 -24.42 6.33 11.68
CA ILE A 740 -24.51 7.64 11.00
C ILE A 740 -24.81 7.47 9.50
N GLN A 741 -24.22 6.46 8.84
CA GLN A 741 -24.47 6.22 7.41
C GLN A 741 -25.90 5.75 7.11
N GLN A 742 -26.57 5.01 8.00
CA GLN A 742 -27.98 4.63 7.81
C GLN A 742 -28.94 5.81 7.84
N TYR A 743 -28.59 6.86 8.59
CA TYR A 743 -29.41 8.06 8.79
C TYR A 743 -29.12 9.19 7.78
N ARG A 744 -28.24 8.97 6.79
CA ARG A 744 -28.03 9.93 5.68
C ARG A 744 -29.06 9.74 4.58
N ALA A 745 -29.75 10.82 4.22
CA ALA A 745 -30.72 10.84 3.12
C ALA A 745 -30.15 10.30 1.78
N GLU A 746 -28.88 10.59 1.48
CA GLU A 746 -28.18 10.12 0.28
C GLU A 746 -28.19 8.59 0.10
N ASN A 747 -28.26 7.82 1.20
CA ASN A 747 -28.12 6.37 1.19
C ASN A 747 -29.45 5.62 1.04
N ASN A 748 -30.61 6.30 1.06
CA ASN A 748 -31.94 5.73 0.82
C ASN A 748 -32.29 4.45 1.64
N VAL A 749 -31.74 4.30 2.85
CA VAL A 749 -31.98 3.12 3.70
C VAL A 749 -33.42 3.17 4.26
N PRO A 750 -34.25 2.12 4.05
CA PRO A 750 -35.60 2.04 4.61
C PRO A 750 -35.60 2.11 6.13
N GLU A 751 -36.61 2.77 6.71
CA GLU A 751 -36.64 3.06 8.15
C GLU A 751 -36.69 1.79 9.01
N SER A 752 -37.42 0.77 8.52
CA SER A 752 -37.50 -0.58 9.09
C SER A 752 -36.17 -1.33 9.17
N SER A 753 -35.13 -0.83 8.49
CA SER A 753 -33.81 -1.46 8.37
C SER A 753 -32.71 -0.67 9.08
N ARG A 754 -33.05 0.43 9.77
CA ARG A 754 -32.12 1.25 10.57
C ARG A 754 -32.13 0.78 12.04
N VAL A 755 -31.00 0.97 12.75
CA VAL A 755 -30.98 0.79 14.22
C VAL A 755 -31.88 1.84 14.88
N PRO A 756 -32.90 1.49 15.68
CA PRO A 756 -33.78 2.46 16.33
C PRO A 756 -33.03 3.45 17.24
N ILE A 757 -33.40 4.73 17.20
CA ILE A 757 -32.70 5.80 17.92
C ILE A 757 -32.59 5.51 19.42
N SER A 758 -33.63 4.93 20.05
CA SER A 758 -33.61 4.53 21.46
C SER A 758 -32.50 3.52 21.79
N GLN A 759 -32.21 2.56 20.90
CA GLN A 759 -31.11 1.61 21.07
C GLN A 759 -29.75 2.30 20.88
N VAL A 760 -29.66 3.27 19.98
CA VAL A 760 -28.45 4.09 19.78
C VAL A 760 -28.17 4.98 21.01
N VAL A 761 -29.21 5.55 21.63
CA VAL A 761 -29.11 6.34 22.88
C VAL A 761 -28.67 5.47 24.05
N GLN A 762 -29.24 4.27 24.20
CA GLN A 762 -28.82 3.31 25.23
C GLN A 762 -27.35 2.91 25.03
N PHE A 763 -26.96 2.49 23.82
CA PHE A 763 -25.59 2.11 23.47
C PHE A 763 -24.57 3.19 23.85
N TRP A 764 -24.82 4.44 23.43
CA TRP A 764 -23.91 5.54 23.75
C TRP A 764 -23.95 5.93 25.23
N SER A 765 -25.08 5.78 25.93
CA SER A 765 -25.15 5.98 27.39
C SER A 765 -24.28 4.96 28.13
N GLU A 766 -24.34 3.68 27.75
CA GLU A 766 -23.49 2.62 28.31
C GLU A 766 -22.00 2.90 28.02
N VAL A 767 -21.64 3.16 26.75
CA VAL A 767 -20.26 3.45 26.32
C VAL A 767 -19.67 4.70 27.00
N LEU A 768 -20.45 5.78 27.14
CA LEU A 768 -20.02 7.04 27.77
C LEU A 768 -20.03 6.98 29.31
N SER A 769 -20.74 6.03 29.92
CA SER A 769 -20.58 5.70 31.35
C SER A 769 -19.34 4.82 31.63
N GLY A 770 -18.83 4.16 30.58
CA GLY A 770 -17.77 3.16 30.66
C GLY A 770 -16.33 3.69 30.55
N PRO A 771 -15.36 2.81 30.29
CA PRO A 771 -13.93 3.13 30.33
C PRO A 771 -13.43 4.07 29.21
N LEU A 772 -14.28 4.48 28.25
CA LEU A 772 -13.90 5.46 27.22
C LEU A 772 -13.42 6.80 27.81
N ASN A 773 -13.99 7.22 28.96
CA ASN A 773 -13.57 8.43 29.65
C ASN A 773 -12.11 8.36 30.16
N ARG A 774 -11.65 7.17 30.57
CA ARG A 774 -10.24 6.94 30.94
C ARG A 774 -9.33 7.05 29.71
N ALA A 775 -9.78 6.57 28.55
CA ALA A 775 -9.04 6.68 27.29
C ALA A 775 -8.91 8.14 26.80
N LEU A 776 -9.95 8.96 26.97
CA LEU A 776 -9.92 10.41 26.71
C LEU A 776 -8.92 11.15 27.62
N GLN A 777 -8.81 10.73 28.88
CA GLN A 777 -7.95 11.36 29.90
C GLN A 777 -6.52 10.77 29.97
N ASN A 778 -6.15 9.84 29.08
CA ASN A 778 -4.83 9.16 29.14
C ASN A 778 -3.71 9.99 28.47
N GLU A 779 -3.20 10.99 29.19
CA GLU A 779 -2.10 11.88 28.73
C GLU A 779 -0.81 11.14 28.30
N GLN A 780 -0.56 9.94 28.85
CA GLN A 780 0.61 9.14 28.49
C GLN A 780 0.51 8.56 27.06
N HIS A 781 -0.69 8.46 26.51
CA HIS A 781 -0.95 7.83 25.21
C HIS A 781 -1.80 8.70 24.26
N PRO A 782 -1.20 9.76 23.68
CA PRO A 782 -1.89 10.67 22.75
C PRO A 782 -2.59 10.01 21.55
N THR A 783 -2.11 8.86 21.06
CA THR A 783 -2.75 8.11 19.98
C THR A 783 -4.08 7.48 20.42
N LEU A 784 -4.18 7.08 21.69
CA LEU A 784 -5.43 6.58 22.28
C LEU A 784 -6.42 7.73 22.50
N GLN A 785 -5.97 8.84 23.10
CA GLN A 785 -6.80 10.03 23.29
C GLN A 785 -7.37 10.54 21.96
N ALA A 786 -6.54 10.60 20.90
CA ALA A 786 -6.99 10.97 19.56
C ALA A 786 -8.08 10.02 19.04
N SER A 787 -7.87 8.70 19.14
CA SER A 787 -8.88 7.71 18.73
C SER A 787 -10.17 7.76 19.55
N ALA A 788 -10.09 8.17 20.82
CA ALA A 788 -11.26 8.37 21.68
C ALA A 788 -12.02 9.67 21.31
N CYS A 789 -11.33 10.76 20.98
CA CYS A 789 -11.95 11.95 20.36
C CYS A 789 -12.61 11.61 19.02
N ASP A 790 -11.94 10.80 18.20
CA ASP A 790 -12.46 10.33 16.92
C ASP A 790 -13.71 9.45 17.12
N THR A 791 -13.73 8.63 18.19
CA THR A 791 -14.90 7.85 18.65
C THR A 791 -16.07 8.75 19.05
N LEU A 792 -15.86 9.81 19.85
CA LEU A 792 -16.93 10.77 20.19
C LEU A 792 -17.55 11.41 18.95
N SER A 793 -16.76 11.65 17.90
CA SER A 793 -17.28 12.19 16.63
C SER A 793 -18.17 11.23 15.83
N SER A 794 -18.36 9.98 16.29
CA SER A 794 -19.19 8.95 15.66
C SER A 794 -20.56 8.78 16.31
N ILE A 795 -20.91 9.61 17.30
CA ILE A 795 -22.26 9.65 17.89
C ILE A 795 -23.25 10.25 16.87
N LEU A 796 -24.40 9.58 16.69
CA LEU A 796 -25.49 10.06 15.83
C LEU A 796 -26.10 11.35 16.42
N PRO A 797 -26.26 12.46 15.66
CA PRO A 797 -26.75 13.73 16.21
C PRO A 797 -28.12 13.64 16.91
N GLN A 798 -29.05 12.86 16.33
CA GLN A 798 -30.38 12.63 16.89
C GLN A 798 -30.36 11.82 18.20
N ALA A 799 -29.34 10.97 18.38
CA ALA A 799 -29.13 10.26 19.64
C ALA A 799 -28.40 11.13 20.67
N PHE A 800 -27.44 11.95 20.24
CA PHE A 800 -26.74 12.90 21.12
C PHE A 800 -27.73 13.85 21.81
N ALA A 801 -28.70 14.38 21.06
CA ALA A 801 -29.79 15.24 21.57
C ALA A 801 -30.70 14.56 22.60
N GLN A 802 -30.64 13.22 22.75
CA GLN A 802 -31.43 12.43 23.70
C GLN A 802 -30.56 11.81 24.82
N LEU A 803 -29.24 12.08 24.84
CA LEU A 803 -28.39 11.74 25.97
C LEU A 803 -28.67 12.68 27.15
N PRO A 804 -28.44 12.26 28.42
CA PRO A 804 -28.58 13.15 29.57
C PRO A 804 -27.68 14.40 29.45
N ASP A 805 -28.18 15.56 29.85
CA ASP A 805 -27.50 16.86 29.69
C ASP A 805 -26.07 16.86 30.24
N LYS A 806 -25.87 16.21 31.39
CA LYS A 806 -24.53 16.04 32.02
C LYS A 806 -23.55 15.29 31.10
N THR A 807 -24.04 14.31 30.34
CA THR A 807 -23.26 13.51 29.39
C THR A 807 -23.00 14.30 28.09
N GLN A 808 -23.97 15.08 27.61
CA GLN A 808 -23.77 16.01 26.49
C GLN A 808 -22.69 17.05 26.84
N LEU A 809 -22.83 17.72 28.00
CA LEU A 809 -21.88 18.70 28.51
C LEU A 809 -20.49 18.10 28.77
N MET A 810 -20.41 16.87 29.28
CA MET A 810 -19.14 16.14 29.43
C MET A 810 -18.42 15.99 28.08
N CYS A 811 -19.13 15.56 27.03
CA CYS A 811 -18.53 15.41 25.71
C CYS A 811 -17.99 16.74 25.16
N ILE A 812 -18.76 17.81 25.32
CA ILE A 812 -18.38 19.16 24.86
C ILE A 812 -17.16 19.68 25.63
N THR A 813 -17.21 19.66 26.96
CA THR A 813 -16.14 20.22 27.82
C THR A 813 -14.83 19.43 27.72
N VAL A 814 -14.88 18.11 27.61
CA VAL A 814 -13.70 17.28 27.35
C VAL A 814 -13.10 17.60 25.97
N LEU A 815 -13.92 17.66 24.91
CA LEU A 815 -13.42 17.99 23.58
C LEU A 815 -12.79 19.39 23.51
N LEU A 816 -13.40 20.40 24.17
CA LEU A 816 -12.81 21.75 24.29
C LEU A 816 -11.46 21.70 25.01
N GLY A 817 -11.40 21.09 26.20
CA GLY A 817 -10.17 20.97 26.99
C GLY A 817 -9.02 20.27 26.24
N LEU A 818 -9.32 19.17 25.54
CA LEU A 818 -8.35 18.41 24.75
C LEU A 818 -7.77 19.19 23.55
N THR A 819 -8.32 20.35 23.17
CA THR A 819 -7.72 21.23 22.15
C THR A 819 -6.53 22.06 22.66
N TYR A 820 -6.40 22.25 23.98
CA TYR A 820 -5.31 23.02 24.59
C TYR A 820 -4.04 22.18 24.81
N ILE A 821 -4.14 20.85 24.76
CA ILE A 821 -3.01 19.91 24.86
C ILE A 821 -2.00 20.15 23.73
N GLU A 822 -0.70 20.17 24.05
CA GLU A 822 0.37 20.42 23.08
C GLU A 822 0.46 19.35 21.97
N ASN A 823 0.05 18.11 22.25
CA ASN A 823 0.16 17.02 21.30
C ASN A 823 -0.75 17.22 20.08
N TYR A 824 -0.13 17.39 18.91
CA TYR A 824 -0.81 17.68 17.67
C TYR A 824 -1.82 16.61 17.24
N LEU A 825 -1.68 15.34 17.64
CA LEU A 825 -2.65 14.28 17.29
C LEU A 825 -3.99 14.50 18.01
N VAL A 826 -3.93 14.65 19.34
CA VAL A 826 -5.10 14.89 20.20
C VAL A 826 -5.81 16.17 19.77
N LYS A 827 -5.06 17.27 19.60
CA LYS A 827 -5.59 18.54 19.12
C LYS A 827 -6.23 18.43 17.73
N THR A 828 -5.63 17.67 16.81
CA THR A 828 -6.19 17.43 15.46
C THR A 828 -7.53 16.67 15.52
N ALA A 829 -7.67 15.70 16.43
CA ALA A 829 -8.89 14.92 16.61
C ALA A 829 -9.98 15.70 17.37
N ALA A 830 -9.63 16.38 18.46
CA ALA A 830 -10.57 17.17 19.27
C ALA A 830 -11.18 18.34 18.46
N VAL A 831 -10.35 19.11 17.74
CA VAL A 831 -10.81 20.20 16.86
C VAL A 831 -11.67 19.66 15.69
N ARG A 832 -11.42 18.42 15.23
CA ARG A 832 -12.25 17.74 14.23
C ARG A 832 -13.63 17.36 14.80
N ALA A 833 -13.68 16.84 16.04
CA ALA A 833 -14.93 16.44 16.68
C ALA A 833 -15.83 17.64 17.00
N LEU A 834 -15.27 18.74 17.51
CA LEU A 834 -16.01 20.01 17.66
C LEU A 834 -16.56 20.53 16.32
N GLY A 835 -15.76 20.43 15.25
CA GLY A 835 -16.19 20.73 13.87
C GLY A 835 -17.23 19.78 13.27
N ILE A 836 -17.65 18.74 14.01
CA ILE A 836 -18.80 17.87 13.71
C ILE A 836 -19.97 18.20 14.63
N TYR A 837 -19.71 18.43 15.93
CA TYR A 837 -20.74 18.79 16.91
C TYR A 837 -21.42 20.13 16.54
N VAL A 838 -20.70 21.07 15.92
CA VAL A 838 -21.27 22.32 15.39
C VAL A 838 -22.29 22.12 14.25
N LEU A 839 -22.42 20.91 13.71
CA LEU A 839 -23.45 20.51 12.74
C LEU A 839 -24.65 19.81 13.40
N PHE A 840 -24.62 19.54 14.70
CA PHE A 840 -25.72 18.86 15.40
C PHE A 840 -26.89 19.84 15.63
N PRO A 841 -28.14 19.50 15.26
CA PRO A 841 -29.28 20.42 15.43
C PRO A 841 -29.45 20.98 16.84
N CYS A 842 -29.23 20.16 17.87
CA CYS A 842 -29.34 20.56 19.28
C CYS A 842 -28.19 21.44 19.82
N LEU A 843 -27.11 21.63 19.04
CA LEU A 843 -25.93 22.42 19.45
C LEU A 843 -25.65 23.60 18.50
N ARG A 844 -26.02 23.49 17.23
CA ARG A 844 -25.75 24.52 16.20
C ARG A 844 -26.44 25.85 16.50
N GLU A 845 -27.54 25.82 17.26
CA GLU A 845 -28.35 26.98 17.66
C GLU A 845 -27.91 27.57 19.02
N ASP A 846 -27.08 26.87 19.79
CA ASP A 846 -26.44 27.41 21.00
C ASP A 846 -25.28 28.35 20.60
N VAL A 847 -25.56 29.65 20.67
CA VAL A 847 -24.59 30.72 20.35
C VAL A 847 -23.35 30.67 21.25
N MET A 848 -23.46 30.21 22.51
CA MET A 848 -22.31 30.07 23.41
C MET A 848 -21.41 28.92 22.97
N PHE A 849 -21.97 27.73 22.71
CA PHE A 849 -21.21 26.60 22.18
C PHE A 849 -20.59 26.91 20.80
N VAL A 850 -21.30 27.61 19.92
CA VAL A 850 -20.77 28.07 18.63
C VAL A 850 -19.62 29.06 18.83
N ALA A 851 -19.73 29.99 19.79
CA ALA A 851 -18.68 30.96 20.09
C ALA A 851 -17.42 30.32 20.70
N ASP A 852 -17.56 29.42 21.65
CA ASP A 852 -16.43 28.70 22.26
C ASP A 852 -15.75 27.77 21.25
N THR A 853 -16.54 27.08 20.42
CA THR A 853 -16.03 26.28 19.31
C THR A 853 -15.30 27.15 18.28
N ALA A 854 -15.82 28.34 17.96
CA ALA A 854 -15.14 29.29 17.07
C ALA A 854 -13.80 29.76 17.67
N ASN A 855 -13.77 30.26 18.91
CA ASN A 855 -12.54 30.69 19.59
C ASN A 855 -11.49 29.56 19.63
N THR A 856 -11.92 28.34 19.92
CA THR A 856 -11.08 27.13 19.91
C THR A 856 -10.49 26.84 18.52
N ILE A 857 -11.31 26.91 17.47
CA ILE A 857 -10.87 26.73 16.08
C ILE A 857 -9.90 27.85 15.65
N LEU A 858 -10.10 29.09 16.10
CA LEU A 858 -9.21 30.22 15.80
C LEU A 858 -7.83 30.03 16.43
N ALA A 859 -7.75 29.57 17.68
CA ALA A 859 -6.47 29.21 18.30
C ALA A 859 -5.77 28.05 17.56
N ALA A 860 -6.52 27.04 17.13
CA ALA A 860 -6.01 25.92 16.36
C ALA A 860 -5.59 26.28 14.91
N LEU A 861 -6.06 27.40 14.36
CA LEU A 861 -5.62 27.93 13.07
C LEU A 861 -4.22 28.57 13.12
N ASP A 862 -3.73 28.96 14.29
CA ASP A 862 -2.39 29.50 14.51
C ASP A 862 -1.38 28.45 15.03
N ASP A 863 -1.79 27.17 15.11
CA ASP A 863 -0.94 26.07 15.57
C ASP A 863 0.25 25.80 14.62
N ARG A 864 1.40 25.39 15.17
CA ARG A 864 2.63 25.08 14.42
C ARG A 864 2.42 23.96 13.39
N SER A 865 1.56 22.98 13.69
CA SER A 865 1.31 21.80 12.87
C SER A 865 0.33 22.08 11.73
N THR A 866 0.77 21.88 10.48
CA THR A 866 -0.11 21.92 9.30
C THR A 866 -1.24 20.89 9.37
N ASN A 867 -1.11 19.80 10.15
CA ASN A 867 -2.21 18.84 10.37
C ASN A 867 -3.34 19.45 11.22
N VAL A 868 -2.99 20.14 12.32
CA VAL A 868 -3.94 20.84 13.19
C VAL A 868 -4.62 21.95 12.39
N ARG A 869 -3.86 22.86 11.77
CA ARG A 869 -4.43 23.95 10.95
C ARG A 869 -5.33 23.46 9.83
N ALA A 870 -5.02 22.31 9.20
CA ALA A 870 -5.85 21.72 8.15
C ALA A 870 -7.19 21.17 8.67
N LYS A 871 -7.25 20.70 9.93
CA LYS A 871 -8.52 20.34 10.57
C LYS A 871 -9.24 21.56 11.13
N ALA A 872 -8.54 22.51 11.74
CA ALA A 872 -9.12 23.77 12.19
C ALA A 872 -9.79 24.54 11.04
N ALA A 873 -9.14 24.66 9.87
CA ALA A 873 -9.75 25.28 8.69
C ALA A 873 -10.97 24.50 8.16
N TRP A 874 -10.98 23.16 8.29
CA TRP A 874 -12.14 22.34 7.93
C TRP A 874 -13.30 22.56 8.90
N SER A 875 -13.04 22.54 10.20
CA SER A 875 -14.01 22.83 11.26
C SER A 875 -14.56 24.25 11.17
N LEU A 876 -13.72 25.26 10.85
CA LEU A 876 -14.18 26.62 10.60
C LEU A 876 -15.14 26.67 9.41
N GLY A 877 -14.81 25.97 8.32
CA GLY A 877 -15.71 25.83 7.18
C GLY A 877 -17.07 25.29 7.61
N ASN A 878 -17.11 24.16 8.32
CA ASN A 878 -18.35 23.55 8.81
C ASN A 878 -19.15 24.49 9.71
N LEU A 879 -18.49 25.16 10.66
CA LEU A 879 -19.12 26.17 11.52
C LEU A 879 -19.73 27.30 10.70
N THR A 880 -19.05 27.79 9.66
CA THR A 880 -19.62 28.82 8.77
C THR A 880 -20.71 28.30 7.83
N ASP A 881 -20.79 26.99 7.54
CA ASP A 881 -21.98 26.43 6.88
C ASP A 881 -23.17 26.47 7.85
N THR A 882 -22.96 26.08 9.12
CA THR A 882 -23.96 26.21 10.20
C THR A 882 -24.48 27.64 10.35
N LEU A 883 -23.60 28.66 10.31
CA LEU A 883 -24.05 30.06 10.36
C LEU A 883 -25.02 30.40 9.21
N ILE A 884 -24.76 29.92 7.99
CA ILE A 884 -25.66 30.14 6.85
C ILE A 884 -26.95 29.35 7.00
N VAL A 885 -26.90 28.09 7.43
CA VAL A 885 -28.11 27.28 7.64
C VAL A 885 -29.00 27.90 8.72
N ASN A 886 -28.45 28.40 9.82
CA ASN A 886 -29.23 29.08 10.85
C ASN A 886 -29.78 30.43 10.37
N MET A 887 -29.01 31.20 9.58
CA MET A 887 -29.52 32.43 8.93
C MET A 887 -30.69 32.14 7.98
N GLU A 888 -30.69 30.98 7.31
CA GLU A 888 -31.78 30.53 6.43
C GLU A 888 -32.98 29.91 7.19
N SER A 889 -32.80 29.32 8.38
CA SER A 889 -33.86 28.57 9.11
C SER A 889 -34.37 29.19 10.41
N VAL A 890 -33.53 29.95 11.13
CA VAL A 890 -33.88 30.65 12.38
C VAL A 890 -34.14 32.14 12.11
N GLY A 891 -33.45 32.71 11.10
CA GLY A 891 -33.64 34.08 10.65
C GLY A 891 -32.63 35.06 11.24
N VAL A 892 -33.02 36.32 11.34
CA VAL A 892 -32.12 37.44 11.66
C VAL A 892 -31.68 37.42 13.13
N ASP A 893 -32.50 36.93 14.05
CA ASP A 893 -32.22 37.01 15.50
C ASP A 893 -30.91 36.28 15.88
N PHE A 894 -30.65 35.10 15.31
CA PHE A 894 -29.37 34.38 15.49
C PHE A 894 -28.16 35.16 14.92
N GLN A 895 -28.37 35.99 13.89
CA GLN A 895 -27.37 36.89 13.31
C GLN A 895 -27.16 38.17 14.15
N GLU A 896 -28.15 38.54 14.98
CA GLU A 896 -28.08 39.63 15.97
C GLU A 896 -27.24 39.23 17.19
N GLU A 897 -27.45 38.01 17.73
CA GLU A 897 -26.80 37.49 18.94
C GLU A 897 -25.30 37.20 18.79
N LEU A 898 -24.83 36.84 17.59
CA LEU A 898 -23.43 36.47 17.38
C LEU A 898 -22.49 37.69 17.39
N SER A 899 -21.50 37.67 18.28
CA SER A 899 -20.58 38.80 18.51
C SER A 899 -19.84 39.28 17.24
N ASP A 900 -20.00 40.58 16.93
CA ASP A 900 -19.25 41.30 15.89
C ASP A 900 -17.73 41.09 15.99
N MET A 901 -17.18 41.07 17.22
CA MET A 901 -15.75 40.88 17.47
C MET A 901 -15.30 39.46 17.12
N LEU A 902 -16.15 38.46 17.31
CA LEU A 902 -15.87 37.08 16.92
C LEU A 902 -15.90 36.94 15.38
N LEU A 903 -16.94 37.47 14.73
CA LEU A 903 -17.05 37.49 13.26
C LEU A 903 -15.84 38.18 12.60
N LEU A 904 -15.37 39.29 13.17
CA LEU A 904 -14.19 40.00 12.68
C LEU A 904 -12.92 39.13 12.80
N LYS A 905 -12.69 38.49 13.95
CA LYS A 905 -11.56 37.56 14.16
C LYS A 905 -11.63 36.35 13.22
N MET A 906 -12.82 35.81 12.99
CA MET A 906 -13.04 34.68 12.08
C MET A 906 -12.69 35.04 10.63
N LEU A 907 -13.15 36.20 10.16
CA LEU A 907 -12.83 36.71 8.84
C LEU A 907 -11.31 36.91 8.67
N GLN A 908 -10.66 37.56 9.63
CA GLN A 908 -9.21 37.78 9.63
C GLN A 908 -8.42 36.46 9.66
N ALA A 909 -8.79 35.50 10.51
CA ALA A 909 -8.12 34.19 10.58
C ALA A 909 -8.31 33.35 9.31
N ALA A 910 -9.51 33.36 8.73
CA ALA A 910 -9.77 32.70 7.44
C ALA A 910 -8.95 33.33 6.29
N THR A 911 -8.80 34.66 6.27
CA THR A 911 -7.95 35.38 5.30
C THR A 911 -6.48 34.99 5.46
N ARG A 912 -5.96 34.90 6.70
CA ARG A 912 -4.60 34.40 6.98
C ARG A 912 -4.44 32.93 6.56
N ALA A 913 -5.39 32.07 6.88
CA ALA A 913 -5.37 30.64 6.53
C ALA A 913 -5.49 30.36 5.02
N ALA A 914 -6.08 31.28 4.24
CA ALA A 914 -6.10 31.21 2.79
C ALA A 914 -4.71 31.41 2.14
N ALA A 915 -3.72 31.93 2.86
CA ALA A 915 -2.34 32.02 2.38
C ALA A 915 -1.50 30.73 2.58
N ASP A 916 -1.95 29.79 3.41
CA ASP A 916 -1.20 28.56 3.75
C ASP A 916 -1.29 27.50 2.60
N LYS A 917 -0.71 26.33 2.83
CA LYS A 917 -0.73 25.15 1.96
C LYS A 917 -2.16 24.74 1.60
N ASP A 918 -2.33 24.23 0.39
CA ASP A 918 -3.64 23.93 -0.23
C ASP A 918 -4.62 23.09 0.61
N ARG A 919 -4.11 22.19 1.47
CA ARG A 919 -4.94 21.40 2.39
C ARG A 919 -5.68 22.28 3.42
N VAL A 920 -5.04 23.36 3.90
CA VAL A 920 -5.61 24.37 4.81
C VAL A 920 -6.46 25.34 4.01
N LYS A 921 -5.83 25.99 3.01
CA LYS A 921 -6.42 27.00 2.12
C LYS A 921 -7.76 26.56 1.51
N SER A 922 -7.88 25.29 1.10
CA SER A 922 -9.12 24.78 0.48
C SER A 922 -10.35 24.97 1.38
N ASN A 923 -10.24 24.82 2.70
CA ASN A 923 -11.37 25.03 3.60
C ASN A 923 -11.45 26.49 4.08
N ALA A 924 -10.31 27.16 4.24
CA ALA A 924 -10.27 28.58 4.62
C ALA A 924 -11.02 29.48 3.61
N VAL A 925 -10.83 29.27 2.30
CA VAL A 925 -11.57 30.05 1.28
C VAL A 925 -13.08 29.77 1.30
N ARG A 926 -13.50 28.55 1.68
CA ARG A 926 -14.93 28.22 1.85
C ARG A 926 -15.52 29.01 3.02
N ALA A 927 -14.81 29.06 4.15
CA ALA A 927 -15.20 29.87 5.30
C ALA A 927 -15.29 31.38 4.97
N LEU A 928 -14.37 31.91 4.15
CA LEU A 928 -14.45 33.30 3.68
C LEU A 928 -15.72 33.60 2.89
N GLY A 929 -16.09 32.74 1.94
CA GLY A 929 -17.31 32.93 1.13
C GLY A 929 -18.58 32.91 1.98
N ASN A 930 -18.64 32.02 2.96
CA ASN A 930 -19.75 31.93 3.91
C ASN A 930 -19.80 33.15 4.85
N LEU A 931 -18.68 33.58 5.42
CA LEU A 931 -18.62 34.77 6.29
C LEU A 931 -19.01 36.05 5.54
N LEU A 932 -18.53 36.23 4.31
CA LEU A 932 -18.92 37.36 3.47
C LEU A 932 -20.42 37.34 3.12
N HIS A 933 -21.02 36.15 3.00
CA HIS A 933 -22.47 36.03 2.85
C HIS A 933 -23.23 36.38 4.15
N PHE A 934 -22.69 36.01 5.32
CA PHE A 934 -23.34 36.17 6.63
C PHE A 934 -23.20 37.57 7.26
N LEU A 935 -22.36 38.48 6.76
CA LEU A 935 -22.20 39.82 7.35
C LEU A 935 -23.41 40.75 7.11
N ARG A 936 -23.89 41.41 8.17
CA ARG A 936 -24.95 42.44 8.12
C ARG A 936 -24.44 43.77 7.56
N GLN A 937 -25.32 44.56 6.94
CA GLN A 937 -25.00 45.91 6.47
C GLN A 937 -24.47 46.82 7.60
N SER A 938 -25.01 46.66 8.82
CA SER A 938 -24.59 47.36 10.05
C SER A 938 -23.19 46.97 10.56
N GLN A 939 -22.62 45.87 10.06
CA GLN A 939 -21.24 45.44 10.31
C GLN A 939 -20.33 46.00 9.21
N MET A 940 -20.73 45.85 7.93
CA MET A 940 -19.95 46.30 6.76
C MET A 940 -19.66 47.81 6.74
N THR A 941 -20.56 48.64 7.27
CA THR A 941 -20.35 50.09 7.35
C THR A 941 -19.33 50.51 8.42
N ARG A 942 -19.03 49.65 9.40
CA ARG A 942 -18.10 49.99 10.50
C ARG A 942 -16.64 49.99 10.01
N PRO A 943 -15.82 51.01 10.33
CA PRO A 943 -14.43 51.09 9.87
C PRO A 943 -13.58 49.83 10.15
N ALA A 944 -13.82 49.16 11.28
CA ALA A 944 -13.10 47.94 11.67
C ALA A 944 -13.28 46.75 10.69
N PHE A 945 -14.41 46.69 9.96
CA PHE A 945 -14.71 45.62 9.01
C PHE A 945 -14.27 45.91 7.58
N GLN A 946 -14.13 47.19 7.19
CA GLN A 946 -13.93 47.59 5.79
C GLN A 946 -12.66 46.97 5.18
N GLN A 947 -11.51 47.12 5.83
CA GLN A 947 -10.24 46.57 5.36
C GLN A 947 -10.22 45.02 5.41
N PRO A 948 -10.61 44.33 6.51
CA PRO A 948 -10.68 42.87 6.54
C PRO A 948 -11.65 42.23 5.53
N LEU A 949 -12.75 42.92 5.19
CA LEU A 949 -13.68 42.49 4.14
C LEU A 949 -13.02 42.56 2.76
N GLU A 950 -12.30 43.65 2.46
CA GLU A 950 -11.61 43.76 1.18
C GLU A 950 -10.43 42.79 1.08
N ASP A 951 -9.65 42.60 2.17
CA ASP A 951 -8.57 41.60 2.22
C ASP A 951 -9.09 40.17 2.05
N ALA A 952 -10.26 39.85 2.62
CA ALA A 952 -10.95 38.58 2.41
C ALA A 952 -11.32 38.35 0.93
N VAL A 953 -11.92 39.35 0.26
CA VAL A 953 -12.26 39.20 -1.16
C VAL A 953 -11.00 39.12 -2.02
N ARG A 954 -9.99 39.98 -1.80
CA ARG A 954 -8.72 39.92 -2.55
C ARG A 954 -8.00 38.57 -2.36
N ALA A 955 -8.11 37.93 -1.18
CA ALA A 955 -7.60 36.57 -0.97
C ALA A 955 -8.36 35.51 -1.79
N LEU A 956 -9.69 35.62 -1.92
CA LEU A 956 -10.49 34.75 -2.81
C LEU A 956 -10.11 34.94 -4.29
N VAL A 957 -10.03 36.19 -4.76
CA VAL A 957 -9.65 36.54 -6.15
C VAL A 957 -8.27 35.99 -6.49
N LYS A 958 -7.27 36.25 -5.64
CA LYS A 958 -5.91 35.71 -5.77
C LYS A 958 -5.90 34.19 -5.82
N THR A 959 -6.75 33.52 -5.04
CA THR A 959 -6.86 32.06 -5.04
C THR A 959 -7.47 31.52 -6.34
N VAL A 960 -8.52 32.16 -6.88
CA VAL A 960 -9.13 31.81 -8.17
C VAL A 960 -8.11 31.93 -9.33
N GLN A 961 -7.28 32.97 -9.31
CA GLN A 961 -6.24 33.21 -10.33
C GLN A 961 -5.01 32.29 -10.18
N SER A 962 -4.67 31.87 -8.96
CA SER A 962 -3.45 31.10 -8.66
C SER A 962 -3.35 29.71 -9.33
N GLU A 963 -2.13 29.18 -9.38
CA GLU A 963 -1.83 27.79 -9.77
C GLU A 963 -2.19 26.74 -8.70
N ALA A 964 -2.98 27.11 -7.68
CA ALA A 964 -3.44 26.17 -6.66
C ALA A 964 -4.23 24.99 -7.27
N THR A 965 -4.27 23.88 -6.54
CA THR A 965 -4.97 22.66 -6.94
C THR A 965 -6.42 22.92 -7.35
N MET A 966 -6.94 22.17 -8.32
CA MET A 966 -8.28 22.41 -8.86
C MET A 966 -9.39 22.38 -7.79
N LYS A 967 -9.22 21.62 -6.70
CA LYS A 967 -10.11 21.66 -5.52
C LYS A 967 -10.11 23.03 -4.82
N VAL A 968 -8.94 23.64 -4.63
CA VAL A 968 -8.82 24.98 -4.04
C VAL A 968 -9.49 26.02 -4.94
N ARG A 969 -9.21 25.98 -6.25
CA ARG A 969 -9.80 26.93 -7.21
C ARG A 969 -11.32 26.76 -7.31
N TRP A 970 -11.82 25.53 -7.30
CA TRP A 970 -13.26 25.22 -7.22
C TRP A 970 -13.91 25.80 -5.95
N ASN A 971 -13.30 25.59 -4.77
CA ASN A 971 -13.79 26.15 -3.51
C ASN A 971 -13.75 27.69 -3.51
N ALA A 972 -12.74 28.32 -4.13
CA ALA A 972 -12.65 29.78 -4.22
C ALA A 972 -13.67 30.39 -5.21
N CYS A 973 -13.93 29.76 -6.35
CA CYS A 973 -15.02 30.16 -7.25
C CYS A 973 -16.39 30.02 -6.57
N TYR A 974 -16.62 28.91 -5.85
CA TYR A 974 -17.82 28.72 -5.04
C TYR A 974 -17.96 29.78 -3.94
N ALA A 975 -16.86 30.13 -3.27
CA ALA A 975 -16.84 31.14 -2.21
C ALA A 975 -17.17 32.56 -2.70
N LEU A 976 -16.63 32.97 -3.86
CA LEU A 976 -17.03 34.24 -4.50
C LEU A 976 -18.53 34.23 -4.85
N GLY A 977 -19.02 33.12 -5.42
CA GLY A 977 -20.45 32.96 -5.70
C GLY A 977 -21.32 33.05 -4.45
N ASN A 978 -20.90 32.46 -3.33
CA ASN A 978 -21.65 32.54 -2.08
C ASN A 978 -21.63 33.97 -1.50
N ALA A 979 -20.46 34.63 -1.49
CA ALA A 979 -20.32 36.02 -1.06
C ALA A 979 -21.24 36.96 -1.87
N PHE A 980 -21.31 36.79 -3.20
CA PHE A 980 -22.14 37.62 -4.09
C PHE A 980 -23.65 37.54 -3.83
N ARG A 981 -24.13 36.60 -3.00
CA ARG A 981 -25.53 36.54 -2.56
C ARG A 981 -25.90 37.65 -1.57
N ASN A 982 -24.92 38.26 -0.90
CA ASN A 982 -25.17 39.29 0.10
C ASN A 982 -25.45 40.65 -0.57
N PRO A 983 -26.69 41.21 -0.44
CA PRO A 983 -27.05 42.48 -1.07
C PRO A 983 -26.36 43.70 -0.44
N ALA A 984 -25.76 43.56 0.76
CA ALA A 984 -25.02 44.63 1.41
C ALA A 984 -23.61 44.84 0.83
N LEU A 985 -23.08 43.88 0.05
CA LEU A 985 -21.77 44.04 -0.60
C LEU A 985 -21.82 45.13 -1.68
N PRO A 986 -20.81 46.03 -1.75
CA PRO A 986 -20.72 47.10 -2.75
C PRO A 986 -20.28 46.60 -4.14
N LEU A 987 -20.93 45.55 -4.64
CA LEU A 987 -20.71 44.98 -5.98
C LEU A 987 -20.91 46.05 -7.07
N GLY A 988 -20.01 46.07 -8.04
CA GLY A 988 -19.98 47.06 -9.12
C GLY A 988 -19.44 48.44 -8.71
N LYS A 989 -19.40 48.77 -7.41
CA LYS A 989 -18.91 50.06 -6.89
C LYS A 989 -17.44 50.01 -6.45
N SER A 990 -17.02 48.95 -5.75
CA SER A 990 -15.65 48.83 -5.22
C SER A 990 -14.66 48.23 -6.23
N ALA A 991 -13.39 48.63 -6.15
CA ALA A 991 -12.33 48.20 -7.09
C ALA A 991 -12.16 46.66 -7.12
N TRP A 992 -12.12 46.02 -5.96
CA TRP A 992 -12.03 44.56 -5.81
C TRP A 992 -13.17 43.79 -6.51
N SER A 993 -14.33 44.41 -6.70
CA SER A 993 -15.47 43.77 -7.39
C SER A 993 -15.16 43.56 -8.88
N HIS A 994 -14.49 44.52 -9.52
CA HIS A 994 -14.01 44.37 -10.89
C HIS A 994 -12.95 43.26 -11.00
N GLU A 995 -12.01 43.19 -10.04
CA GLU A 995 -10.99 42.13 -10.00
C GLU A 995 -11.63 40.73 -9.88
N ALA A 996 -12.66 40.60 -9.04
CA ALA A 996 -13.40 39.35 -8.84
C ALA A 996 -14.15 38.90 -10.10
N PHE A 997 -14.88 39.80 -10.76
CA PHE A 997 -15.53 39.48 -12.04
C PHE A 997 -14.49 39.13 -13.12
N SER A 998 -13.39 39.88 -13.21
CA SER A 998 -12.30 39.62 -14.17
C SER A 998 -11.65 38.24 -13.96
N ALA A 999 -11.40 37.85 -12.72
CA ALA A 999 -10.86 36.54 -12.36
C ALA A 999 -11.81 35.39 -12.74
N LEU A 1000 -13.10 35.53 -12.44
CA LEU A 1000 -14.12 34.54 -12.80
C LEU A 1000 -14.31 34.42 -14.33
N CYS A 1001 -14.28 35.54 -15.06
CA CYS A 1001 -14.33 35.60 -16.52
C CYS A 1001 -13.12 34.91 -17.17
N HIS A 1002 -11.92 35.09 -16.61
CA HIS A 1002 -10.74 34.35 -17.05
C HIS A 1002 -10.87 32.84 -16.76
N VAL A 1003 -11.29 32.45 -15.56
CA VAL A 1003 -11.35 31.02 -15.19
C VAL A 1003 -12.45 30.24 -15.91
N VAL A 1004 -13.60 30.87 -16.21
CA VAL A 1004 -14.68 30.20 -16.98
C VAL A 1004 -14.29 29.96 -18.45
N THR A 1005 -13.39 30.76 -19.01
CA THR A 1005 -12.89 30.65 -20.39
C THR A 1005 -11.62 29.80 -20.51
N SER A 1006 -10.65 29.94 -19.60
CA SER A 1006 -9.30 29.36 -19.75
C SER A 1006 -9.05 28.06 -18.98
N CYS A 1007 -9.83 27.75 -17.94
CA CYS A 1007 -9.50 26.65 -17.03
C CYS A 1007 -9.83 25.28 -17.65
N LYS A 1008 -8.83 24.40 -17.78
CA LYS A 1008 -9.01 23.04 -18.33
C LYS A 1008 -9.98 22.16 -17.54
N ASN A 1009 -10.22 22.43 -16.25
CA ASN A 1009 -11.13 21.61 -15.45
C ASN A 1009 -12.56 22.14 -15.48
N PHE A 1010 -13.49 21.33 -16.00
CA PHE A 1010 -14.87 21.72 -16.23
C PHE A 1010 -15.64 21.95 -14.92
N LYS A 1011 -15.28 21.29 -13.81
CA LYS A 1011 -15.91 21.59 -12.50
C LYS A 1011 -15.58 23.00 -12.03
N VAL A 1012 -14.36 23.47 -12.25
CA VAL A 1012 -13.95 24.85 -11.90
C VAL A 1012 -14.68 25.83 -12.81
N ARG A 1013 -14.76 25.56 -14.13
CA ARG A 1013 -15.56 26.36 -15.07
C ARG A 1013 -17.04 26.45 -14.63
N ILE A 1014 -17.66 25.33 -14.25
CA ILE A 1014 -19.06 25.27 -13.75
C ILE A 1014 -19.26 26.20 -12.55
N LYS A 1015 -18.41 26.13 -11.51
CA LYS A 1015 -18.56 27.00 -10.34
C LYS A 1015 -18.23 28.47 -10.64
N SER A 1016 -17.34 28.73 -11.59
CA SER A 1016 -17.05 30.09 -12.06
C SER A 1016 -18.25 30.69 -12.82
N ALA A 1017 -18.87 29.93 -13.73
CA ALA A 1017 -20.09 30.32 -14.43
C ALA A 1017 -21.26 30.57 -13.45
N ALA A 1018 -21.46 29.67 -12.49
CA ALA A 1018 -22.48 29.83 -11.46
C ALA A 1018 -22.28 31.10 -10.62
N ALA A 1019 -21.04 31.42 -10.22
CA ALA A 1019 -20.74 32.64 -9.46
C ALA A 1019 -21.03 33.93 -10.25
N LEU A 1020 -20.79 33.95 -11.57
CA LEU A 1020 -21.14 35.07 -12.44
C LEU A 1020 -22.67 35.28 -12.57
N ALA A 1021 -23.47 34.25 -12.27
CA ALA A 1021 -24.93 34.25 -12.33
C ALA A 1021 -25.62 34.53 -10.98
N VAL A 1022 -24.89 34.96 -9.95
CA VAL A 1022 -25.47 35.28 -8.63
C VAL A 1022 -26.00 36.72 -8.49
N PRO A 1023 -25.30 37.77 -8.95
CA PRO A 1023 -25.73 39.15 -8.67
C PRO A 1023 -27.12 39.48 -9.25
N ALA A 1024 -28.06 39.85 -8.37
CA ALA A 1024 -29.48 39.94 -8.70
C ALA A 1024 -29.87 41.16 -9.57
N HIS A 1025 -29.01 42.18 -9.68
CA HIS A 1025 -29.33 43.43 -10.37
C HIS A 1025 -28.21 43.86 -11.32
N ARG A 1026 -28.59 44.46 -12.46
CA ARG A 1026 -27.65 44.96 -13.47
C ARG A 1026 -26.54 45.83 -12.90
N GLY A 1027 -26.84 46.70 -11.93
CA GLY A 1027 -25.87 47.61 -11.30
C GLY A 1027 -24.72 46.89 -10.56
N CYS A 1028 -24.95 45.67 -10.05
CA CYS A 1028 -23.95 44.90 -9.32
C CYS A 1028 -22.76 44.47 -10.18
N TYR A 1029 -22.91 44.48 -11.51
CA TYR A 1029 -21.82 44.18 -12.47
C TYR A 1029 -20.98 45.41 -12.84
N GLY A 1030 -21.32 46.61 -12.33
CA GLY A 1030 -20.66 47.87 -12.67
C GLY A 1030 -21.16 48.50 -13.97
N ASP A 1031 -20.27 49.15 -14.71
CA ASP A 1031 -20.56 49.88 -15.95
C ASP A 1031 -20.97 48.96 -17.14
N THR A 1032 -21.18 49.55 -18.31
CA THR A 1032 -21.58 48.84 -19.53
C THR A 1032 -20.48 47.96 -20.11
N GLU A 1033 -19.22 48.37 -19.99
CA GLU A 1033 -18.08 47.58 -20.49
C GLU A 1033 -17.90 46.30 -19.66
N ARG A 1034 -17.92 46.41 -18.32
CA ARG A 1034 -17.77 45.27 -17.41
C ARG A 1034 -18.88 44.24 -17.58
N PHE A 1035 -20.14 44.66 -17.65
CA PHE A 1035 -21.27 43.75 -17.90
C PHE A 1035 -21.14 43.04 -19.26
N THR A 1036 -20.78 43.78 -20.31
CA THR A 1036 -20.55 43.21 -21.65
C THR A 1036 -19.38 42.22 -21.64
N ARG A 1037 -18.32 42.48 -20.87
CA ARG A 1037 -17.18 41.56 -20.69
C ARG A 1037 -17.59 40.27 -19.97
N VAL A 1038 -18.47 40.32 -18.96
CA VAL A 1038 -19.02 39.10 -18.32
C VAL A 1038 -19.86 38.31 -19.34
N TRP A 1039 -20.74 38.98 -20.07
CA TRP A 1039 -21.58 38.39 -21.11
C TRP A 1039 -20.74 37.65 -22.17
N CYS A 1040 -19.78 38.33 -22.78
CA CYS A 1040 -18.91 37.76 -23.82
C CYS A 1040 -18.04 36.59 -23.30
N SER A 1041 -17.60 36.65 -22.04
CA SER A 1041 -16.82 35.58 -21.42
C SER A 1041 -17.65 34.30 -21.24
N LEU A 1042 -18.94 34.42 -20.87
CA LEU A 1042 -19.86 33.28 -20.78
C LEU A 1042 -20.23 32.73 -22.16
N ALA A 1043 -20.44 33.59 -23.16
CA ALA A 1043 -20.70 33.17 -24.54
C ALA A 1043 -19.51 32.38 -25.13
N THR A 1044 -18.30 32.93 -25.04
CA THR A 1044 -17.07 32.25 -25.52
C THR A 1044 -16.81 30.94 -24.75
N ALA A 1045 -17.15 30.88 -23.46
CA ALA A 1045 -17.05 29.65 -22.69
C ALA A 1045 -18.09 28.59 -23.13
N LEU A 1046 -19.26 28.99 -23.62
CA LEU A 1046 -20.30 28.10 -24.15
C LEU A 1046 -19.97 27.58 -25.54
N GLU A 1047 -19.35 28.40 -26.39
CA GLU A 1047 -18.77 27.99 -27.67
C GLU A 1047 -17.66 26.94 -27.41
N ASN A 1048 -16.67 27.29 -26.60
CA ASN A 1048 -15.53 26.42 -26.25
C ASN A 1048 -15.89 25.44 -25.11
N SER A 1049 -17.08 24.84 -25.14
CA SER A 1049 -17.55 23.87 -24.13
C SER A 1049 -17.37 22.40 -24.53
N GLU A 1050 -17.06 22.15 -25.81
CA GLU A 1050 -16.79 20.82 -26.38
C GLU A 1050 -15.29 20.57 -26.64
N ASP A 1051 -14.48 21.62 -26.69
CA ASP A 1051 -13.01 21.54 -26.87
C ASP A 1051 -12.31 21.02 -25.59
N THR A 1052 -12.21 19.70 -25.45
CA THR A 1052 -11.34 19.07 -24.45
C THR A 1052 -10.60 17.86 -25.03
N ASN A 1053 -9.29 17.80 -24.74
CA ASN A 1053 -8.44 16.65 -25.03
C ASN A 1053 -8.46 15.61 -23.89
N ASP A 1054 -9.15 15.90 -22.77
CA ASP A 1054 -9.29 14.99 -21.63
C ASP A 1054 -10.68 14.34 -21.63
N PHE A 1055 -10.70 13.03 -21.89
CA PHE A 1055 -11.89 12.18 -21.90
C PHE A 1055 -12.58 12.11 -20.52
N LEU A 1056 -11.84 12.25 -19.42
CA LEU A 1056 -12.38 12.20 -18.05
C LEU A 1056 -13.15 13.46 -17.65
N GLU A 1057 -12.97 14.57 -18.37
CA GLU A 1057 -13.74 15.80 -18.20
C GLU A 1057 -14.99 15.86 -19.11
N TYR A 1058 -15.03 15.07 -20.20
CA TYR A 1058 -16.16 15.05 -21.14
C TYR A 1058 -17.51 14.74 -20.46
N ARG A 1059 -17.52 13.89 -19.42
CA ARG A 1059 -18.70 13.60 -18.58
C ARG A 1059 -19.32 14.82 -17.88
N TYR A 1060 -18.60 15.93 -17.77
CA TYR A 1060 -19.09 17.19 -17.18
C TYR A 1060 -19.49 18.22 -18.25
N SER A 1061 -19.29 17.94 -19.55
CA SER A 1061 -19.60 18.87 -20.65
C SER A 1061 -21.08 19.30 -20.68
N ALA A 1062 -22.01 18.36 -20.43
CA ALA A 1062 -23.44 18.65 -20.38
C ALA A 1062 -23.80 19.59 -19.21
N SER A 1063 -23.26 19.34 -18.01
CA SER A 1063 -23.44 20.23 -16.84
C SER A 1063 -22.83 21.61 -17.09
N LEU A 1064 -21.65 21.68 -17.72
CA LEU A 1064 -21.00 22.94 -18.08
C LEU A 1064 -21.86 23.76 -19.05
N ARG A 1065 -22.35 23.15 -20.14
CA ARG A 1065 -23.26 23.81 -21.08
C ARG A 1065 -24.53 24.30 -20.40
N HIS A 1066 -25.15 23.47 -19.55
CA HIS A 1066 -26.36 23.84 -18.81
C HIS A 1066 -26.15 25.07 -17.91
N THR A 1067 -25.10 25.08 -17.06
CA THR A 1067 -24.81 26.21 -16.18
C THR A 1067 -24.41 27.48 -16.96
N LEU A 1068 -23.71 27.36 -18.08
CA LEU A 1068 -23.39 28.51 -18.95
C LEU A 1068 -24.64 29.10 -19.61
N SER A 1069 -25.54 28.26 -20.12
CA SER A 1069 -26.84 28.71 -20.65
C SER A 1069 -27.70 29.37 -19.57
N GLN A 1070 -27.74 28.82 -18.35
CA GLN A 1070 -28.43 29.46 -17.22
C GLN A 1070 -27.81 30.82 -16.86
N ALA A 1071 -26.48 30.94 -16.86
CA ALA A 1071 -25.80 32.20 -16.57
C ALA A 1071 -26.11 33.30 -17.60
N LEU A 1072 -26.19 32.95 -18.89
CA LEU A 1072 -26.61 33.88 -19.95
C LEU A 1072 -28.09 34.27 -19.82
N LEU A 1073 -28.97 33.33 -19.49
CA LEU A 1073 -30.40 33.61 -19.23
C LEU A 1073 -30.59 34.52 -18.00
N HIS A 1074 -29.80 34.32 -16.94
CA HIS A 1074 -29.78 35.22 -15.77
C HIS A 1074 -29.41 36.64 -16.18
N LEU A 1075 -28.32 36.83 -16.92
CA LEU A 1075 -27.90 38.16 -17.37
C LEU A 1075 -28.97 38.85 -18.24
N LEU A 1076 -29.69 38.12 -19.10
CA LEU A 1076 -30.85 38.66 -19.83
C LEU A 1076 -31.95 39.15 -18.87
N SER A 1077 -32.29 38.36 -17.86
CA SER A 1077 -33.33 38.73 -16.88
C SER A 1077 -33.00 39.98 -16.07
N THR A 1078 -31.72 40.32 -15.92
CA THR A 1078 -31.30 41.58 -15.26
C THR A 1078 -31.37 42.82 -16.17
N TYR A 1079 -31.57 42.66 -17.49
CA TYR A 1079 -31.39 43.71 -18.49
C TYR A 1079 -32.70 44.44 -18.86
N ASN A 1080 -33.12 45.40 -18.04
CA ASN A 1080 -34.36 46.17 -18.22
C ASN A 1080 -34.24 47.33 -19.25
N ALA A 1081 -33.85 47.03 -20.50
CA ALA A 1081 -33.90 48.00 -21.60
C ALA A 1081 -34.61 47.41 -22.83
N PRO A 1082 -35.34 48.22 -23.63
CA PRO A 1082 -36.12 47.74 -24.77
C PRO A 1082 -35.24 47.08 -25.82
N ILE A 1083 -35.66 45.90 -26.28
CA ILE A 1083 -34.89 44.96 -27.10
C ILE A 1083 -34.41 45.58 -28.43
N GLU A 1084 -35.13 46.57 -28.95
CA GLU A 1084 -34.82 47.28 -30.20
C GLU A 1084 -33.47 48.04 -30.17
N ARG A 1085 -32.93 48.38 -28.99
CA ARG A 1085 -31.58 48.96 -28.88
C ARG A 1085 -30.45 47.93 -28.88
N LEU A 1086 -30.74 46.63 -28.74
CA LEU A 1086 -29.72 45.58 -28.78
C LEU A 1086 -29.32 45.20 -30.22
N SER A 1087 -30.20 45.41 -31.21
CA SER A 1087 -29.99 44.97 -32.60
C SER A 1087 -28.93 45.74 -33.38
N SER A 1088 -28.58 46.97 -32.97
CA SER A 1088 -27.60 47.81 -33.68
C SER A 1088 -26.15 47.63 -33.21
N GLU A 1089 -25.92 47.21 -31.95
CA GLU A 1089 -24.58 47.24 -31.34
C GLU A 1089 -24.07 45.89 -30.80
N ASN A 1090 -24.94 44.87 -30.61
CA ASN A 1090 -24.54 43.64 -29.92
C ASN A 1090 -24.67 42.36 -30.75
N ALA A 1091 -23.67 42.10 -31.60
CA ALA A 1091 -23.53 40.84 -32.36
C ALA A 1091 -23.58 39.58 -31.48
N GLY A 1092 -23.10 39.67 -30.23
CA GLY A 1092 -23.13 38.57 -29.26
C GLY A 1092 -24.54 38.07 -28.91
N LEU A 1093 -25.57 38.93 -28.97
CA LEU A 1093 -26.95 38.51 -28.72
C LEU A 1093 -27.48 37.62 -29.86
N LEU A 1094 -27.18 38.00 -31.11
CA LEU A 1094 -27.50 37.21 -32.30
C LEU A 1094 -26.76 35.85 -32.31
N VAL A 1095 -25.52 35.80 -31.82
CA VAL A 1095 -24.77 34.55 -31.65
C VAL A 1095 -25.44 33.66 -30.59
N VAL A 1096 -25.73 34.18 -29.39
CA VAL A 1096 -26.40 33.40 -28.34
C VAL A 1096 -27.78 32.89 -28.78
N LEU A 1097 -28.58 33.72 -29.47
CA LEU A 1097 -29.87 33.29 -30.04
C LEU A 1097 -29.71 32.23 -31.15
N ARG A 1098 -28.68 32.32 -32.00
CA ARG A 1098 -28.38 31.28 -33.00
C ARG A 1098 -27.90 29.97 -32.35
N ILE A 1099 -27.11 30.04 -31.28
CA ILE A 1099 -26.65 28.86 -30.53
C ILE A 1099 -27.81 28.18 -29.81
N PHE A 1100 -28.68 28.94 -29.12
CA PHE A 1100 -29.91 28.40 -28.54
C PHE A 1100 -30.80 27.76 -29.63
N LYS A 1101 -31.07 28.48 -30.72
CA LYS A 1101 -31.98 28.02 -31.79
C LYS A 1101 -31.44 26.84 -32.63
N SER A 1102 -30.13 26.58 -32.60
CA SER A 1102 -29.53 25.40 -33.25
C SER A 1102 -29.29 24.21 -32.30
N ARG A 1103 -29.03 24.46 -31.00
CA ARG A 1103 -28.71 23.40 -30.03
C ARG A 1103 -29.90 22.92 -29.18
N MET A 1104 -30.98 23.70 -29.07
CA MET A 1104 -32.25 23.28 -28.44
C MET A 1104 -33.25 22.67 -29.44
N GLY A 1105 -32.76 22.09 -30.54
CA GLY A 1105 -33.56 21.46 -31.60
C GLY A 1105 -34.21 20.13 -31.22
N GLY A 1106 -34.75 20.02 -30.00
CA GLY A 1106 -35.40 18.81 -29.48
C GLY A 1106 -36.34 19.13 -28.32
N SER A 1107 -37.63 18.81 -28.49
CA SER A 1107 -38.69 18.82 -27.47
C SER A 1107 -38.80 20.06 -26.58
N LEU A 1108 -39.42 21.12 -27.11
CA LEU A 1108 -40.14 22.13 -26.31
C LEU A 1108 -41.27 22.75 -27.15
N GLN A 1109 -42.46 22.14 -27.11
CA GLN A 1109 -43.67 22.73 -27.70
C GLN A 1109 -44.20 23.83 -26.78
N LEU A 1110 -43.85 25.08 -27.07
CA LEU A 1110 -44.56 26.24 -26.54
C LEU A 1110 -45.82 26.45 -27.40
N SER A 1111 -46.99 26.16 -26.83
CA SER A 1111 -48.28 26.53 -27.42
C SER A 1111 -48.40 28.05 -27.47
N GLY A 1112 -48.41 28.63 -28.66
CA GLY A 1112 -48.53 30.08 -28.85
C GLY A 1112 -49.91 30.61 -28.48
N PRO A 1113 -50.03 31.89 -28.08
CA PRO A 1113 -51.31 32.51 -27.78
C PRO A 1113 -52.13 32.74 -29.06
N SER A 1114 -53.43 32.42 -29.01
CA SER A 1114 -54.40 32.83 -30.01
C SER A 1114 -54.73 34.33 -29.91
N SER A 1115 -55.19 34.93 -31.01
CA SER A 1115 -55.45 36.36 -31.13
C SER A 1115 -56.58 36.88 -30.25
N VAL A 1116 -56.46 38.16 -29.88
CA VAL A 1116 -57.49 38.98 -29.22
C VAL A 1116 -58.68 39.23 -30.14
N GLU A 1117 -59.90 39.16 -29.62
CA GLU A 1117 -60.99 40.14 -29.82
C GLU A 1117 -62.00 40.07 -28.65
N PRO A 1118 -62.93 41.04 -28.47
CA PRO A 1118 -63.03 41.74 -27.18
C PRO A 1118 -64.12 41.25 -26.20
N ALA A 1119 -64.00 41.75 -24.97
CA ALA A 1119 -64.91 41.46 -23.86
C ALA A 1119 -66.26 42.19 -23.95
N PRO A 1120 -67.28 41.64 -23.26
CA PRO A 1120 -68.31 42.44 -22.60
C PRO A 1120 -68.18 42.42 -21.06
N SER A 1121 -68.24 43.63 -20.48
CA SER A 1121 -68.86 44.02 -19.20
C SER A 1121 -69.20 42.99 -18.09
N LEU A 1122 -68.83 43.35 -16.85
CA LEU A 1122 -69.64 43.29 -15.60
C LEU A 1122 -70.10 41.89 -15.10
N ASP A 1123 -70.24 41.61 -13.80
CA ASP A 1123 -70.15 42.44 -12.59
C ASP A 1123 -69.69 41.61 -11.37
N SER A 1124 -69.52 42.25 -10.21
CA SER A 1124 -69.74 41.77 -8.82
C SER A 1124 -69.57 40.27 -8.45
N GLY A 1125 -68.85 39.96 -7.35
CA GLY A 1125 -69.12 38.69 -6.65
C GLY A 1125 -68.05 38.09 -5.72
N ASP A 1126 -67.65 38.84 -4.70
CA ASP A 1126 -67.48 38.38 -3.30
C ASP A 1126 -67.10 36.90 -2.95
N ARG A 1127 -66.13 36.77 -2.01
CA ARG A 1127 -65.95 35.71 -0.97
C ARG A 1127 -64.99 34.49 -1.14
N LEU A 1128 -63.93 34.59 -0.32
CA LEU A 1128 -63.53 33.68 0.79
C LEU A 1128 -62.81 32.35 0.52
N LEU A 1129 -61.66 32.22 1.22
CA LEU A 1129 -61.16 31.09 2.03
C LEU A 1129 -61.04 29.68 1.41
N GLY A 1130 -59.92 29.01 1.67
CA GLY A 1130 -59.79 27.56 1.50
C GLY A 1130 -58.35 27.10 1.35
N ASP A 1131 -57.83 26.49 2.41
CA ASP A 1131 -56.45 26.05 2.58
C ASP A 1131 -55.86 25.09 1.54
N LEU A 1132 -54.51 25.10 1.50
CA LEU A 1132 -53.53 24.01 1.28
C LEU A 1132 -54.06 22.56 1.15
N PRO A 1133 -53.35 21.66 0.43
CA PRO A 1133 -51.90 21.71 0.15
C PRO A 1133 -51.49 21.84 -1.33
#